data_AF-A0A7S4UMI2-F1
#
_entry.id   AF-A0A7S4UMI2-F1
#
_cell.length_a   1.000
_cell.length_b   1.000
_cell.length_c   1.000
_cell.angle_alpha   90.00
_cell.angle_beta   90.00
_cell.angle_gamma   90.00
#
_symmetry.space_group_name_H-M   'P 1'
#
loop_
_entity.id
_entity.type
_entity.pdbx_description
1 polymer ?
#
loop_
_entity_poly.entity_id
_entity_poly.type
_entity_poly.pdbx_seq_one_letter_code
_entity_poly.pdbx_strand_id
1 'polypeptide(L)'
;PKAEVCGVSPRGYVTAKAGMTAPTACRPGTVAAAEGMESCMACPVGSFAEAFGQSSCTSCGAGKSRPSLWTTKKPILRTGNRVWVLAEAAVSPMVNVSSTLGEGGCTCDEGALLSSAGQCLSCEEGLDCPGGPNPPTLLRGFHTDLRENLPSEAYKGVDSEYSMFRCMVDSWCPGGPIGTCAAGRTNMGCAQCQPGRVAGSDGECRDCNTGDHVVIGAFMAFTVFMLFILFYMVDTEKETNVALTMVLIFISISLVMTALQQVGVFSALSINFKTPLKEILEFLSIFSLSLELVRFGCVAKLTPLMMYVMDLGFVILMLLLVLLLHVVSVTIRHKRRFKERMPKLIRLLGSVFLIFMMAIVHVVLAPFQCVPSPNGLWMTRSFPSVVCGGSAEHAAMVGIGLFSCLMPLGWIALVCYVVRQFPTKMAKGDAAFLRSFYFLVFRFKPEAFWYVLVFTSRSVLIPMVPLFPDGVTQVMLLVCGLSMLNWVQCRIFPWRVKAANYLDSFMVSLLILFLCGAGFLVPDSKTNSEAVGWICSIFLIALLSSGLTILIVALVMHTHRLHRKTFQYFICHHKADAAAQARLMKILLQTMSNCNVFVDSDNLKDLDSLMDIVRTEVEHLVIYLTKDTLTRCWCAGEIATAVSTQLKMTAIATPSWSPPDPLQLGNLGGYLDLSTTNPLNFGISFEMIAGAYQKFRDGSIQTFHLPANGRGRVKFETMASLIGSKSWTPSPEPTPQQGMVIVSSSFDDDEATAASAILLSKISKDIVPYCPAGACMLADYEENTLDGAIAAIEEAHAVIVLLSRTSLSSLRQLETIVNGMASCGCVVPLVLPSFQFPSSSYYREVLPKVYTGDKDTAITYLEDFFKRIRIAFSINASDETLGVQARTVLDRIATMHRSSLTQESRIACGEEE
;
A
#
# COMPACT_ATOMS: atom_id res chain seq x y z
N PRO A 1 23.21 112.03 40.08
CA PRO A 1 22.46 110.86 39.56
C PRO A 1 23.26 109.56 39.77
N LYS A 2 22.93 108.79 40.82
CA LYS A 2 23.54 107.47 41.05
C LYS A 2 22.87 106.48 40.09
N ALA A 3 23.63 105.85 39.21
CA ALA A 3 23.14 104.71 38.44
C ALA A 3 22.95 103.54 39.41
N GLU A 4 21.71 103.05 39.57
CA GLU A 4 21.44 101.81 40.30
C GLU A 4 22.03 100.63 39.51
N VAL A 5 22.93 99.89 40.15
CA VAL A 5 23.50 98.65 39.60
C VAL A 5 22.53 97.52 39.93
N CYS A 6 21.84 96.99 38.92
CA CYS A 6 21.02 95.78 39.09
C CYS A 6 21.93 94.55 39.27
N GLY A 7 21.66 93.72 40.29
CA GLY A 7 22.36 92.44 40.49
C GLY A 7 21.96 91.39 39.45
N VAL A 8 22.91 90.54 39.05
CA VAL A 8 22.65 89.42 38.14
C VAL A 8 21.79 88.37 38.87
N SER A 9 20.73 87.87 38.21
CA SER A 9 19.87 86.82 38.78
C SER A 9 20.67 85.54 39.06
N PRO A 10 20.59 84.96 40.27
CA PRO A 10 21.27 83.71 40.59
C PRO A 10 20.64 82.54 39.81
N ARG A 11 21.40 81.44 39.65
CA ARG A 11 20.88 80.22 38.99
C ARG A 11 19.55 79.78 39.59
N GLY A 12 18.63 79.33 38.74
CA GLY A 12 17.25 79.01 39.11
C GLY A 12 16.27 80.18 39.12
N TYR A 13 16.75 81.43 38.93
CA TYR A 13 15.90 82.62 38.89
C TYR A 13 16.15 83.46 37.61
N VAL A 14 15.12 84.17 37.16
CA VAL A 14 15.17 85.02 35.95
C VAL A 14 14.58 86.40 36.19
N THR A 15 15.03 87.37 35.39
CA THR A 15 14.55 88.76 35.41
C THR A 15 13.99 89.12 34.04
N ALA A 16 12.68 88.92 33.85
CA ALA A 16 12.04 89.00 32.54
C ALA A 16 11.75 90.42 32.03
N LYS A 17 11.91 91.47 32.87
CA LYS A 17 11.68 92.88 32.49
C LYS A 17 12.65 93.84 33.18
N ALA A 18 13.11 94.85 32.45
CA ALA A 18 13.87 95.97 32.99
C ALA A 18 13.04 96.72 34.06
N GLY A 19 13.59 96.87 35.26
CA GLY A 19 12.93 97.53 36.41
C GLY A 19 12.33 96.60 37.48
N MET A 20 12.49 95.27 37.37
CA MET A 20 12.11 94.34 38.44
C MET A 20 13.05 94.43 39.65
N THR A 21 12.49 94.57 40.86
CA THR A 21 13.25 94.71 42.11
C THR A 21 13.63 93.37 42.77
N ALA A 22 13.08 92.24 42.30
CA ALA A 22 13.39 90.90 42.79
C ALA A 22 13.39 89.86 41.65
N PRO A 23 14.32 88.89 41.65
CA PRO A 23 14.40 87.84 40.63
C PRO A 23 13.26 86.82 40.82
N THR A 24 12.67 86.34 39.73
CA THR A 24 11.53 85.38 39.76
C THR A 24 12.04 83.95 39.68
N ALA A 25 11.65 83.09 40.62
CA ALA A 25 12.04 81.68 40.61
C ALA A 25 11.45 80.96 39.37
N CYS A 26 12.24 80.14 38.70
CA CYS A 26 11.73 79.27 37.65
C CYS A 26 10.68 78.31 38.21
N ARG A 27 9.59 78.13 37.48
CA ARG A 27 8.49 77.23 37.87
C ARG A 27 8.94 75.78 37.67
N PRO A 28 8.34 74.80 38.39
CA PRO A 28 8.51 73.38 38.08
C PRO A 28 8.39 73.12 36.57
N GLY A 29 9.22 72.22 36.06
CA GLY A 29 9.38 71.94 34.63
C GLY A 29 10.34 72.88 33.88
N THR A 30 10.81 73.96 34.51
CA THR A 30 11.74 74.91 33.89
C THR A 30 12.92 75.23 34.79
N VAL A 31 14.08 75.52 34.20
CA VAL A 31 15.33 75.82 34.92
C VAL A 31 16.06 77.01 34.33
N ALA A 32 16.87 77.67 35.16
CA ALA A 32 17.86 78.65 34.72
C ALA A 32 19.25 78.14 35.09
N ALA A 33 19.96 77.57 34.11
CA ALA A 33 21.23 76.87 34.32
C ALA A 33 22.44 77.80 34.52
N ALA A 34 22.33 79.04 34.04
CA ALA A 34 23.35 80.06 34.17
C ALA A 34 22.82 81.28 34.93
N GLU A 35 23.73 82.10 35.47
CA GLU A 35 23.39 83.38 36.08
C GLU A 35 22.99 84.39 35.00
N GLY A 36 22.01 85.24 35.30
CA GLY A 36 21.60 86.33 34.39
C GLY A 36 20.72 85.91 33.21
N MET A 37 20.15 84.69 33.22
CA MET A 37 19.20 84.29 32.19
C MET A 37 17.93 85.17 32.22
N GLU A 38 17.49 85.60 31.04
CA GLU A 38 16.29 86.45 30.90
C GLU A 38 14.98 85.63 30.94
N SER A 39 15.05 84.32 30.66
CA SER A 39 13.90 83.41 30.64
C SER A 39 14.28 81.99 31.12
N CYS A 40 13.33 81.29 31.73
CA CYS A 40 13.53 79.91 32.17
C CYS A 40 13.40 78.96 30.97
N MET A 41 14.32 77.99 30.86
CA MET A 41 14.28 76.98 29.80
C MET A 41 13.49 75.76 30.27
N ALA A 42 12.66 75.20 29.39
CA ALA A 42 11.97 73.94 29.64
C ALA A 42 12.97 72.79 29.78
N CYS A 43 12.71 71.86 30.71
CA CYS A 43 13.46 70.62 30.75
C CYS A 43 13.20 69.79 29.48
N PRO A 44 14.25 69.26 28.83
CA PRO A 44 14.10 68.43 27.64
C PRO A 44 13.41 67.09 27.98
N VAL A 45 12.87 66.43 26.95
CA VAL A 45 12.26 65.10 27.06
C VAL A 45 13.22 64.12 27.78
N GLY A 46 12.68 63.34 28.71
CA GLY A 46 13.45 62.43 29.56
C GLY A 46 14.03 63.07 30.81
N SER A 47 13.72 64.34 31.10
CA SER A 47 14.13 65.03 32.31
C SER A 47 13.04 65.91 32.91
N PHE A 48 13.08 66.14 34.22
CA PHE A 48 12.07 66.88 34.97
C PHE A 48 12.70 67.87 35.95
N ALA A 49 11.88 68.83 36.40
CA ALA A 49 12.20 69.75 37.48
C ALA A 49 10.99 69.90 38.41
N GLU A 50 11.10 69.46 39.67
CA GLU A 50 9.95 69.32 40.58
C GLU A 50 9.70 70.53 41.49
N ALA A 51 10.72 71.36 41.73
CA ALA A 51 10.65 72.48 42.67
C ALA A 51 10.88 73.83 42.00
N PHE A 52 10.31 74.89 42.59
CA PHE A 52 10.60 76.25 42.18
C PHE A 52 12.07 76.58 42.40
N GLY A 53 12.69 77.32 41.48
CA GLY A 53 14.07 77.79 41.63
C GLY A 53 15.14 76.75 41.31
N GLN A 54 14.81 75.62 40.67
CA GLN A 54 15.82 74.62 40.27
C GLN A 54 16.73 75.16 39.16
N SER A 55 18.03 74.86 39.30
CA SER A 55 19.08 75.29 38.37
C SER A 55 19.47 74.22 37.34
N SER A 56 19.02 72.97 37.49
CA SER A 56 19.30 71.87 36.55
C SER A 56 18.16 70.86 36.49
N CYS A 57 17.90 70.30 35.31
CA CYS A 57 16.91 69.25 35.13
C CYS A 57 17.47 67.90 35.60
N THR A 58 16.65 67.10 36.28
CA THR A 58 17.01 65.74 36.71
C THR A 58 16.55 64.74 35.65
N SER A 59 17.43 63.83 35.23
CA SER A 59 17.06 62.78 34.26
C SER A 59 16.15 61.73 34.92
N CYS A 60 15.11 61.31 34.22
CA CYS A 60 14.19 60.26 34.67
C CYS A 60 14.89 58.90 34.87
N GLY A 61 15.94 58.62 34.11
CA GLY A 61 16.72 57.38 34.22
C GLY A 61 17.79 57.41 35.31
N ALA A 62 18.00 58.55 36.00
CA ALA A 62 19.06 58.70 36.99
C ALA A 62 18.87 57.73 38.18
N GLY A 63 19.92 56.96 38.51
CA GLY A 63 19.89 55.98 39.60
C GLY A 63 19.01 54.75 39.35
N LYS A 64 18.50 54.55 38.12
CA LYS A 64 17.68 53.39 37.74
C LYS A 64 18.54 52.31 37.06
N SER A 65 18.08 51.06 37.14
CA SER A 65 18.77 49.88 36.57
C SER A 65 18.87 49.90 35.05
N ARG A 66 17.87 50.47 34.36
CA ARG A 66 17.82 50.61 32.89
C ARG A 66 17.49 52.04 32.47
N PRO A 67 18.46 52.98 32.50
CA PRO A 67 18.21 54.40 32.29
C PRO A 67 17.60 54.76 30.93
N SER A 68 17.93 54.02 29.87
CA SER A 68 17.48 54.28 28.50
C SER A 68 16.00 53.98 28.25
N LEU A 69 15.32 53.28 29.17
CA LEU A 69 13.90 52.95 29.04
C LEU A 69 12.98 54.02 29.65
N TRP A 70 13.56 55.06 30.25
CA TRP A 70 12.83 56.14 30.91
C TRP A 70 12.72 57.35 30.00
N THR A 71 11.52 57.92 29.93
CA THR A 71 11.23 59.14 29.20
C THR A 71 10.26 60.02 30.02
N THR A 72 9.87 61.16 29.47
CA THR A 72 8.80 62.00 30.05
C THR A 72 7.58 62.01 29.14
N LYS A 73 6.39 61.76 29.72
CA LYS A 73 5.10 61.87 29.00
C LYS A 73 4.10 62.71 29.79
N LYS A 74 3.11 63.28 29.08
CA LYS A 74 1.97 64.02 29.64
C LYS A 74 0.66 63.54 29.02
N PRO A 75 -0.48 63.58 29.74
CA PRO A 75 -1.76 63.18 29.17
C PRO A 75 -2.35 64.34 28.36
N ILE A 76 -2.77 64.05 27.13
CA ILE A 76 -3.58 64.94 26.29
C ILE A 76 -4.94 64.29 26.00
N LEU A 77 -5.97 65.10 25.79
CA LEU A 77 -7.25 64.60 25.28
C LEU A 77 -7.22 64.60 23.75
N ARG A 78 -7.38 63.42 23.17
CA ARG A 78 -7.56 63.24 21.73
C ARG A 78 -8.86 62.47 21.52
N THR A 79 -9.82 63.09 20.82
CA THR A 79 -11.13 62.47 20.50
C THR A 79 -11.85 61.86 21.71
N GLY A 80 -11.80 62.53 22.87
CA GLY A 80 -12.45 62.06 24.11
C GLY A 80 -11.64 61.06 24.94
N ASN A 81 -10.53 60.52 24.43
CA ASN A 81 -9.65 59.59 25.15
C ASN A 81 -8.36 60.27 25.62
N ARG A 82 -7.85 59.85 26.79
CA ARG A 82 -6.54 60.28 27.30
C ARG A 82 -5.44 59.54 26.54
N VAL A 83 -4.55 60.27 25.89
CA VAL A 83 -3.37 59.75 25.17
C VAL A 83 -2.12 60.35 25.78
N TRP A 84 -1.07 59.55 25.97
CA TRP A 84 0.21 59.99 26.52
C TRP A 84 1.16 60.35 25.40
N VAL A 85 1.63 61.59 25.39
CA VAL A 85 2.61 62.09 24.40
C VAL A 85 3.88 62.54 25.12
N LEU A 86 5.01 62.53 24.41
CA LEU A 86 6.28 63.03 24.94
C LEU A 86 6.12 64.46 25.48
N ALA A 87 6.71 64.70 26.65
CA ALA A 87 6.51 65.93 27.39
C ALA A 87 7.84 66.62 27.70
N GLU A 88 8.06 67.78 27.11
CA GLU A 88 9.00 68.77 27.64
C GLU A 88 8.41 69.46 28.87
N ALA A 89 9.27 70.06 29.68
CA ALA A 89 8.93 70.71 30.94
C ALA A 89 8.19 69.82 31.96
N ALA A 90 8.61 68.57 32.10
CA ALA A 90 8.04 67.66 33.09
C ALA A 90 8.28 68.15 34.53
N VAL A 91 7.26 68.03 35.38
CA VAL A 91 7.21 68.61 36.73
C VAL A 91 7.35 67.58 37.85
N SER A 92 7.34 66.28 37.53
CA SER A 92 7.30 65.20 38.54
C SER A 92 8.28 64.06 38.25
N PRO A 93 8.90 63.47 39.30
CA PRO A 93 9.76 62.29 39.19
C PRO A 93 9.00 61.01 38.78
N MET A 94 7.67 61.01 38.82
CA MET A 94 6.83 59.97 38.21
C MET A 94 5.51 60.55 37.71
N VAL A 95 5.05 60.07 36.56
CA VAL A 95 3.66 60.24 36.11
C VAL A 95 2.76 59.31 36.92
N ASN A 96 1.72 59.86 37.54
CA ASN A 96 0.61 59.06 38.07
C ASN A 96 -0.55 59.05 37.05
N VAL A 97 -1.33 57.97 37.02
CA VAL A 97 -2.55 57.84 36.19
C VAL A 97 -3.56 58.97 36.49
N SER A 98 -3.51 59.51 37.72
CA SER A 98 -4.32 60.63 38.18
C SER A 98 -3.78 62.02 37.85
N SER A 99 -2.65 62.14 37.11
CA SER A 99 -2.06 63.44 36.80
C SER A 99 -3.08 64.35 36.09
N THR A 100 -3.07 65.63 36.45
CA THR A 100 -3.93 66.64 35.82
C THR A 100 -3.58 66.78 34.33
N LEU A 101 -4.56 67.18 33.53
CA LEU A 101 -4.35 67.47 32.11
C LEU A 101 -3.30 68.57 31.94
N GLY A 102 -2.17 68.22 31.32
CA GLY A 102 -1.08 69.15 31.03
C GLY A 102 0.19 68.98 31.88
N GLU A 103 0.15 68.25 33.01
CA GLU A 103 1.34 67.97 33.81
C GLU A 103 2.08 66.73 33.29
N GLY A 104 3.35 66.89 32.92
CA GLY A 104 4.23 65.81 32.49
C GLY A 104 5.11 65.28 33.62
N GLY A 105 5.51 64.02 33.55
CA GLY A 105 6.41 63.40 34.53
C GLY A 105 7.22 62.28 33.90
N CYS A 106 8.05 61.62 34.70
CA CYS A 106 8.82 60.46 34.25
C CYS A 106 7.96 59.19 34.14
N THR A 107 8.18 58.43 33.07
CA THR A 107 7.51 57.15 32.81
C THR A 107 8.31 56.33 31.78
N CYS A 108 7.80 55.18 31.35
CA CYS A 108 8.51 54.32 30.41
C CYS A 108 8.34 54.79 28.97
N ASP A 109 9.39 54.63 28.17
CA ASP A 109 9.36 54.94 26.75
C ASP A 109 8.58 53.90 25.93
N GLU A 110 8.31 54.19 24.66
CA GLU A 110 7.73 53.19 23.75
C GLU A 110 8.63 51.95 23.66
N GLY A 111 8.03 50.75 23.70
CA GLY A 111 8.78 49.50 23.78
C GLY A 111 9.27 49.14 25.19
N ALA A 112 8.81 49.85 26.23
CA ALA A 112 9.03 49.50 27.63
C ALA A 112 7.72 49.49 28.44
N LEU A 113 7.66 48.64 29.46
CA LEU A 113 6.52 48.54 30.38
C LEU A 113 6.92 49.01 31.79
N LEU A 114 5.96 49.61 32.50
CA LEU A 114 6.14 50.02 33.88
C LEU A 114 5.71 48.87 34.80
N SER A 115 6.66 48.26 35.50
CA SER A 115 6.40 47.17 36.44
C SER A 115 5.62 47.63 37.67
N SER A 116 4.98 46.69 38.36
CA SER A 116 4.34 46.91 39.66
C SER A 116 5.29 47.48 40.74
N ALA A 117 6.60 47.24 40.61
CA ALA A 117 7.65 47.80 41.47
C ALA A 117 8.08 49.23 41.07
N GLY A 118 7.46 49.85 40.07
CA GLY A 118 7.79 51.20 39.60
C GLY A 118 9.10 51.27 38.79
N GLN A 119 9.52 50.18 38.14
CA GLN A 119 10.69 50.14 37.25
C GLN A 119 10.28 49.92 35.79
N CYS A 120 10.96 50.58 34.85
CA CYS A 120 10.79 50.31 33.43
C CYS A 120 11.55 49.06 32.99
N LEU A 121 10.82 48.08 32.45
CA LEU A 121 11.33 46.84 31.88
C LEU A 121 11.18 46.87 30.36
N SER A 122 12.05 46.12 29.67
CA SER A 122 11.98 45.98 28.21
C SER A 122 10.72 45.21 27.82
N CYS A 123 10.06 45.59 26.74
CA CYS A 123 8.89 44.87 26.26
C CYS A 123 9.28 43.45 25.78
N GLU A 124 8.56 42.45 26.27
CA GLU A 124 8.79 41.05 25.91
C GLU A 124 8.11 40.68 24.59
N GLU A 125 8.58 39.61 23.94
CA GLU A 125 7.97 39.13 22.70
C GLU A 125 6.49 38.79 22.92
N GLY A 126 5.63 39.29 22.04
CA GLY A 126 4.19 39.04 22.10
C GLY A 126 3.40 40.09 22.90
N LEU A 127 4.08 41.05 23.54
CA LEU A 127 3.45 42.22 24.14
C LEU A 127 3.58 43.44 23.21
N ASP A 128 2.53 44.25 23.21
CA ASP A 128 2.53 45.61 22.69
C ASP A 128 2.62 46.57 23.88
N CYS A 129 3.77 47.24 23.99
CA CYS A 129 4.07 48.16 25.08
C CYS A 129 4.06 49.61 24.54
N PRO A 130 2.93 50.33 24.67
CA PRO A 130 2.82 51.72 24.20
C PRO A 130 3.64 52.72 25.03
N GLY A 131 4.30 52.25 26.10
CA GLY A 131 4.96 53.09 27.09
C GLY A 131 3.99 53.96 27.88
N GLY A 132 4.53 54.81 28.75
CA GLY A 132 3.70 55.55 29.70
C GLY A 132 3.19 54.69 30.86
N PRO A 133 2.18 55.17 31.61
CA PRO A 133 1.55 54.41 32.69
C PRO A 133 0.46 53.44 32.20
N ASN A 134 0.32 53.26 30.89
CA ASN A 134 -0.68 52.35 30.33
C ASN A 134 -0.24 50.88 30.51
N PRO A 135 -1.16 49.97 30.85
CA PRO A 135 -0.84 48.54 30.90
C PRO A 135 -0.48 48.02 29.50
N PRO A 136 0.42 47.03 29.38
CA PRO A 136 0.72 46.42 28.10
C PRO A 136 -0.47 45.59 27.59
N THR A 137 -0.55 45.44 26.27
CA THR A 137 -1.56 44.61 25.60
C THR A 137 -0.89 43.44 24.89
N LEU A 138 -1.64 42.37 24.63
CA LEU A 138 -1.20 41.18 23.91
C LEU A 138 -1.32 41.37 22.41
N LEU A 139 -0.27 40.96 21.70
CA LEU A 139 -0.31 40.77 20.25
C LEU A 139 -1.08 39.50 19.91
N ARG A 140 -1.69 39.48 18.71
CA ARG A 140 -2.41 38.32 18.20
C ARG A 140 -1.50 37.08 18.14
N GLY A 141 -2.02 35.92 18.54
CA GLY A 141 -1.28 34.66 18.61
C GLY A 141 -0.51 34.43 19.91
N PHE A 142 -0.51 35.38 20.84
CA PHE A 142 0.12 35.27 22.16
C PHE A 142 -0.90 35.37 23.29
N HIS A 143 -0.61 34.71 24.41
CA HIS A 143 -1.42 34.73 25.60
C HIS A 143 -0.56 34.75 26.87
N THR A 144 -0.95 35.61 27.80
CA THR A 144 -0.55 35.55 29.21
C THR A 144 -1.76 35.97 30.04
N ASP A 145 -1.75 35.59 31.31
CA ASP A 145 -2.73 36.04 32.30
C ASP A 145 -2.00 36.47 33.58
N LEU A 146 -2.74 37.07 34.50
CA LEU A 146 -2.25 37.41 35.83
C LEU A 146 -1.79 36.14 36.54
N ARG A 147 -0.78 36.29 37.41
CA ARG A 147 -0.16 35.17 38.14
C ARG A 147 -1.17 34.33 38.94
N GLU A 148 -2.23 34.94 39.43
CA GLU A 148 -3.30 34.26 40.19
C GLU A 148 -4.19 33.36 39.32
N ASN A 149 -4.28 33.65 38.02
CA ASN A 149 -5.13 32.93 37.06
C ASN A 149 -4.38 31.82 36.32
N LEU A 150 -3.04 31.78 36.42
CA LEU A 150 -2.21 30.75 35.82
C LEU A 150 -1.79 29.71 36.88
N PRO A 151 -1.64 28.44 36.49
CA PRO A 151 -1.12 27.43 37.41
C PRO A 151 0.32 27.75 37.79
N SER A 152 0.73 27.32 38.98
CA SER A 152 2.04 27.61 39.56
C SER A 152 3.23 27.20 38.67
N GLU A 153 3.01 26.17 37.86
CA GLU A 153 3.93 25.57 36.90
C GLU A 153 4.24 26.51 35.73
N ALA A 154 3.33 27.44 35.39
CA ALA A 154 3.51 28.44 34.34
C ALA A 154 4.67 29.41 34.64
N TYR A 155 4.99 29.63 35.91
CA TYR A 155 6.03 30.57 36.34
C TYR A 155 7.32 29.87 36.83
N LYS A 156 7.43 28.56 36.65
CA LYS A 156 8.57 27.79 37.15
C LYS A 156 9.84 28.11 36.35
N GLY A 157 10.75 28.90 36.93
CA GLY A 157 11.99 29.32 36.26
C GLY A 157 11.80 30.52 35.31
N VAL A 158 10.68 31.25 35.46
CA VAL A 158 10.38 32.46 34.71
C VAL A 158 10.61 33.66 35.64
N ASP A 159 11.62 34.49 35.32
CA ASP A 159 12.00 35.68 36.11
C ASP A 159 11.24 36.96 35.69
N SER A 160 10.36 36.87 34.69
CA SER A 160 9.56 37.98 34.17
C SER A 160 8.26 38.20 34.96
N GLU A 161 7.71 39.41 34.84
CA GLU A 161 6.42 39.76 35.45
C GLU A 161 5.25 39.01 34.79
N TYR A 162 5.40 38.64 33.51
CA TYR A 162 4.40 37.91 32.73
C TYR A 162 4.98 36.63 32.13
N SER A 163 4.27 35.51 32.28
CA SER A 163 4.64 34.24 31.63
C SER A 163 3.99 34.14 30.25
N MET A 164 4.73 34.50 29.21
CA MET A 164 4.24 34.51 27.82
C MET A 164 4.15 33.12 27.19
N PHE A 165 2.98 32.82 26.61
CA PHE A 165 2.71 31.62 25.83
C PHE A 165 2.36 31.96 24.38
N ARG A 166 2.83 31.15 23.43
CA ARG A 166 2.39 31.20 22.03
C ARG A 166 1.23 30.24 21.82
N CYS A 167 0.17 30.71 21.18
CA CYS A 167 -1.02 29.90 20.93
C CYS A 167 -0.81 29.03 19.69
N MET A 168 -1.28 27.77 19.75
CA MET A 168 -1.12 26.82 18.65
C MET A 168 -1.92 27.23 17.40
N VAL A 169 -3.01 27.96 17.60
CA VAL A 169 -3.81 28.55 16.52
C VAL A 169 -4.02 30.02 16.84
N ASP A 170 -3.66 30.89 15.90
CA ASP A 170 -3.74 32.35 16.08
C ASP A 170 -5.15 32.84 16.43
N SER A 171 -6.21 32.14 15.99
CA SER A 171 -7.59 32.50 16.31
C SER A 171 -7.98 32.23 17.76
N TRP A 172 -7.24 31.39 18.50
CA TRP A 172 -7.49 31.17 19.93
C TRP A 172 -7.15 32.40 20.76
N CYS A 173 -6.22 33.21 20.26
CA CYS A 173 -5.64 34.36 20.94
C CYS A 173 -5.75 35.60 20.04
N PRO A 174 -6.89 36.30 20.07
CA PRO A 174 -7.15 37.44 19.20
C PRO A 174 -6.25 38.65 19.49
N GLY A 175 -5.54 38.67 20.62
CA GLY A 175 -4.83 39.84 21.15
C GLY A 175 -5.76 40.75 21.96
N GLY A 176 -5.21 41.80 22.57
CA GLY A 176 -5.96 42.74 23.41
C GLY A 176 -5.47 42.79 24.85
N PRO A 177 -6.31 43.14 25.85
CA PRO A 177 -5.89 43.18 27.25
C PRO A 177 -5.32 41.83 27.75
N ILE A 178 -4.46 41.86 28.78
CA ILE A 178 -3.95 40.65 29.44
C ILE A 178 -5.13 39.75 29.88
N GLY A 179 -4.98 38.43 29.72
CA GLY A 179 -6.03 37.44 30.00
C GLY A 179 -7.08 37.27 28.88
N THR A 180 -6.95 37.99 27.76
CA THR A 180 -7.91 37.85 26.64
C THR A 180 -7.72 36.52 25.90
N CYS A 181 -8.79 35.73 25.83
CA CYS A 181 -8.92 34.54 25.01
C CYS A 181 -10.14 34.65 24.09
N ALA A 182 -10.16 33.89 22.99
CA ALA A 182 -11.37 33.72 22.18
C ALA A 182 -12.54 33.15 23.00
N ALA A 183 -13.77 33.42 22.59
CA ALA A 183 -14.95 33.17 23.42
C ALA A 183 -15.03 31.72 23.93
N GLY A 184 -15.19 31.55 25.25
CA GLY A 184 -15.30 30.23 25.90
C GLY A 184 -13.99 29.43 26.03
N ARG A 185 -12.83 30.00 25.67
CA ARG A 185 -11.50 29.41 25.91
C ARG A 185 -10.87 29.89 27.22
N THR A 186 -9.98 29.08 27.77
CA THR A 186 -9.28 29.34 29.04
C THR A 186 -7.95 28.58 29.11
N ASN A 187 -7.21 28.79 30.21
CA ASN A 187 -5.93 28.17 30.55
C ASN A 187 -4.76 28.61 29.63
N MET A 188 -3.56 28.09 29.89
CA MET A 188 -2.33 28.41 29.15
C MET A 188 -2.53 28.27 27.63
N GLY A 189 -2.10 29.30 26.89
CA GLY A 189 -2.26 29.38 25.43
C GLY A 189 -3.71 29.38 24.94
N CYS A 190 -4.69 29.73 25.79
CA CYS A 190 -6.12 29.61 25.54
C CYS A 190 -6.52 28.22 25.01
N ALA A 191 -5.81 27.15 25.39
CA ALA A 191 -5.88 25.86 24.71
C ALA A 191 -7.14 25.05 25.07
N GLN A 192 -7.76 25.30 26.22
CA GLN A 192 -8.88 24.51 26.73
C GLN A 192 -10.21 25.24 26.54
N CYS A 193 -11.26 24.51 26.17
CA CYS A 193 -12.63 25.02 26.28
C CYS A 193 -13.10 24.94 27.72
N GLN A 194 -13.89 25.93 28.14
CA GLN A 194 -14.55 25.91 29.43
C GLN A 194 -15.46 24.67 29.57
N PRO A 195 -15.68 24.14 30.80
CA PRO A 195 -16.48 22.95 31.01
C PRO A 195 -17.90 23.08 30.43
N GLY A 196 -18.36 22.06 29.69
CA GLY A 196 -19.67 22.07 29.02
C GLY A 196 -19.70 22.75 27.65
N ARG A 197 -18.52 23.15 27.14
CA ARG A 197 -18.34 23.74 25.81
C ARG A 197 -17.39 22.91 24.96
N VAL A 198 -17.50 23.07 23.64
CA VAL A 198 -16.69 22.39 22.64
C VAL A 198 -16.17 23.35 21.58
N ALA A 199 -14.99 23.07 21.03
CA ALA A 199 -14.40 23.88 19.97
C ALA A 199 -15.30 23.90 18.71
N GLY A 200 -15.59 25.11 18.25
CA GLY A 200 -16.24 25.39 16.96
C GLY A 200 -15.21 25.57 15.83
N SER A 201 -15.70 25.76 14.60
CA SER A 201 -14.88 25.99 13.41
C SER A 201 -14.08 27.30 13.47
N ASP A 202 -14.60 28.30 14.19
CA ASP A 202 -14.11 29.68 14.14
C ASP A 202 -13.00 29.94 15.17
N GLY A 203 -12.59 28.90 15.91
CA GLY A 203 -11.62 28.98 17.00
C GLY A 203 -12.23 29.24 18.39
N GLU A 204 -13.51 29.62 18.46
CA GLU A 204 -14.27 29.81 19.70
C GLU A 204 -14.85 28.49 20.24
N CYS A 205 -15.23 28.48 21.52
CA CYS A 205 -15.91 27.34 22.14
C CYS A 205 -17.42 27.61 22.27
N ARG A 206 -18.24 26.75 21.65
CA ARG A 206 -19.70 26.81 21.73
C ARG A 206 -20.26 25.84 22.77
N ASP A 207 -21.46 26.12 23.27
CA ASP A 207 -22.15 25.20 24.18
C ASP A 207 -22.49 23.87 23.49
N CYS A 208 -22.43 22.79 24.27
CA CYS A 208 -22.73 21.44 23.80
C CYS A 208 -24.24 21.27 23.53
N ASN A 209 -24.58 20.73 22.36
CA ASN A 209 -25.96 20.47 21.96
C ASN A 209 -26.26 18.97 21.89
N THR A 210 -27.55 18.60 21.85
CA THR A 210 -28.00 17.20 21.73
C THR A 210 -27.37 16.47 20.53
N GLY A 211 -27.11 17.18 19.43
CA GLY A 211 -26.44 16.62 18.26
C GLY A 211 -25.00 16.15 18.52
N ASP A 212 -24.28 16.75 19.46
CA ASP A 212 -22.89 16.38 19.77
C ASP A 212 -22.83 14.99 20.45
N HIS A 213 -23.81 14.66 21.30
CA HIS A 213 -23.94 13.31 21.89
C HIS A 213 -24.29 12.25 20.85
N VAL A 214 -25.11 12.60 19.86
CA VAL A 214 -25.49 11.69 18.76
C VAL A 214 -24.26 11.32 17.91
N VAL A 215 -23.37 12.28 17.62
CA VAL A 215 -22.14 12.04 16.85
C VAL A 215 -21.24 11.02 17.57
N ILE A 216 -21.08 11.14 18.88
CA ILE A 216 -20.29 10.19 19.68
C ILE A 216 -20.91 8.78 19.63
N GLY A 217 -22.23 8.69 19.86
CA GLY A 217 -22.96 7.43 19.78
C GLY A 217 -22.85 6.78 18.39
N ALA A 218 -22.97 7.58 17.33
CA ALA A 218 -22.83 7.12 15.94
C ALA A 218 -21.41 6.61 15.64
N PHE A 219 -20.36 7.31 16.09
CA PHE A 219 -18.97 6.89 15.91
C PHE A 219 -18.68 5.56 16.63
N MET A 220 -19.15 5.41 17.86
CA MET A 220 -19.01 4.16 18.63
C MET A 220 -19.79 3.02 17.97
N ALA A 221 -21.02 3.27 17.53
CA ALA A 221 -21.83 2.26 16.83
C ALA A 221 -21.19 1.84 15.49
N PHE A 222 -20.68 2.79 14.71
CA PHE A 222 -19.96 2.53 13.46
C PHE A 222 -18.70 1.68 13.70
N THR A 223 -17.95 2.00 14.76
CA THR A 223 -16.77 1.24 15.17
C THR A 223 -17.12 -0.22 15.49
N VAL A 224 -18.15 -0.44 16.32
CA VAL A 224 -18.62 -1.79 16.67
C VAL A 224 -19.10 -2.54 15.43
N PHE A 225 -19.85 -1.87 14.56
CA PHE A 225 -20.36 -2.44 13.31
C PHE A 225 -19.22 -2.88 12.37
N MET A 226 -18.19 -2.06 12.20
CA MET A 226 -17.02 -2.41 11.38
C MET A 226 -16.23 -3.58 11.96
N LEU A 227 -16.05 -3.63 13.28
CA LEU A 227 -15.40 -4.77 13.94
C LEU A 227 -16.22 -6.05 13.81
N PHE A 228 -17.56 -5.95 13.86
CA PHE A 228 -18.44 -7.09 13.62
C PHE A 228 -18.35 -7.57 12.17
N ILE A 229 -18.32 -6.69 11.17
CA ILE A 229 -18.11 -7.06 9.77
C ILE A 229 -16.78 -7.78 9.61
N LEU A 230 -15.69 -7.20 10.13
CA LEU A 230 -14.36 -7.80 10.04
C LEU A 230 -14.34 -9.19 10.71
N PHE A 231 -14.92 -9.31 11.90
CA PHE A 231 -15.09 -10.58 12.60
C PHE A 231 -15.86 -11.59 11.75
N TYR A 232 -17.02 -11.19 11.22
CA TYR A 232 -17.88 -12.04 10.42
C TYR A 232 -17.17 -12.50 9.14
N MET A 233 -16.46 -11.60 8.45
CA MET A 233 -15.69 -11.94 7.26
C MET A 233 -14.62 -13.00 7.56
N VAL A 234 -13.82 -12.84 8.62
CA VAL A 234 -12.78 -13.82 8.99
C VAL A 234 -13.37 -15.13 9.51
N ASP A 235 -14.48 -15.08 10.25
CA ASP A 235 -15.13 -16.27 10.80
C ASP A 235 -15.76 -17.14 9.70
N THR A 236 -16.37 -16.49 8.69
CA THR A 236 -17.01 -17.14 7.52
C THR A 236 -16.03 -17.48 6.41
N GLU A 237 -14.85 -16.85 6.37
CA GLU A 237 -13.80 -17.16 5.41
C GLU A 237 -13.41 -18.65 5.49
N LYS A 238 -13.54 -19.34 4.36
CA LYS A 238 -12.94 -20.66 4.13
C LYS A 238 -11.46 -20.41 3.80
N GLU A 239 -10.60 -20.71 4.77
CA GLU A 239 -9.23 -20.19 4.98
C GLU A 239 -8.21 -20.32 3.82
N THR A 240 -8.58 -20.88 2.68
CA THR A 240 -7.62 -21.33 1.65
C THR A 240 -7.99 -20.94 0.21
N ASN A 241 -8.99 -20.07 0.01
CA ASN A 241 -9.52 -19.75 -1.33
C ASN A 241 -9.87 -18.29 -1.57
N VAL A 242 -8.98 -17.37 -1.19
CA VAL A 242 -9.18 -15.95 -1.51
C VAL A 242 -8.69 -15.67 -2.93
N ALA A 243 -9.58 -15.20 -3.80
CA ALA A 243 -9.22 -14.76 -5.14
C ALA A 243 -8.17 -13.64 -5.09
N LEU A 244 -7.26 -13.57 -6.07
CA LEU A 244 -6.26 -12.48 -6.15
C LEU A 244 -6.92 -11.11 -6.23
N THR A 245 -8.12 -11.02 -6.82
CA THR A 245 -8.95 -9.80 -6.82
C THR A 245 -9.40 -9.39 -5.42
N MET A 246 -9.76 -10.34 -4.55
CA MET A 246 -10.07 -10.08 -3.14
C MET A 246 -8.82 -9.69 -2.35
N VAL A 247 -7.68 -10.33 -2.63
CA VAL A 247 -6.39 -9.92 -2.04
C VAL A 247 -6.06 -8.48 -2.43
N LEU A 248 -6.28 -8.08 -3.69
CA LEU A 248 -6.09 -6.70 -4.14
C LEU A 248 -7.04 -5.73 -3.42
N ILE A 249 -8.31 -6.09 -3.20
CA ILE A 249 -9.26 -5.27 -2.43
C ILE A 249 -8.73 -5.03 -1.01
N PHE A 250 -8.33 -6.08 -0.30
CA PHE A 250 -7.82 -5.96 1.07
C PHE A 250 -6.51 -5.15 1.13
N ILE A 251 -5.59 -5.36 0.18
CA ILE A 251 -4.36 -4.56 0.12
C ILE A 251 -4.69 -3.09 -0.18
N SER A 252 -5.60 -2.81 -1.11
CA SER A 252 -6.00 -1.44 -1.47
C SER A 252 -6.63 -0.71 -0.27
N ILE A 253 -7.54 -1.37 0.46
CA ILE A 253 -8.11 -0.83 1.70
C ILE A 253 -7.00 -0.56 2.73
N SER A 254 -6.08 -1.51 2.92
CA SER A 254 -4.96 -1.36 3.85
C SER A 254 -4.03 -0.20 3.47
N LEU A 255 -3.74 0.00 2.19
CA LEU A 255 -2.88 1.09 1.70
C LEU A 255 -3.57 2.45 1.85
N VAL A 256 -4.86 2.55 1.53
CA VAL A 256 -5.66 3.77 1.76
C VAL A 256 -5.70 4.12 3.24
N MET A 257 -5.99 3.15 4.11
CA MET A 257 -5.97 3.38 5.57
C MET A 257 -4.60 3.82 6.08
N THR A 258 -3.53 3.21 5.56
CA THR A 258 -2.16 3.60 5.91
C THR A 258 -1.85 5.03 5.46
N ALA A 259 -2.30 5.43 4.27
CA ALA A 259 -2.13 6.80 3.77
C ALA A 259 -2.93 7.82 4.59
N LEU A 260 -4.18 7.50 4.95
CA LEU A 260 -5.02 8.33 5.83
C LEU A 260 -4.36 8.54 7.19
N GLN A 261 -3.82 7.47 7.80
CA GLN A 261 -3.09 7.56 9.06
C GLN A 261 -1.80 8.38 8.95
N GLN A 262 -1.04 8.24 7.87
CA GLN A 262 0.18 9.04 7.64
C GLN A 262 -0.14 10.52 7.57
N VAL A 263 -1.18 10.88 6.81
CA VAL A 263 -1.66 12.26 6.72
C VAL A 263 -2.17 12.76 8.07
N GLY A 264 -2.87 11.92 8.83
CA GLY A 264 -3.30 12.23 10.20
C GLY A 264 -2.14 12.46 11.18
N VAL A 265 -0.99 11.80 10.99
CA VAL A 265 0.24 12.08 11.75
C VAL A 265 0.91 13.38 11.29
N PHE A 266 0.77 13.76 10.01
CA PHE A 266 1.37 14.98 9.47
C PHE A 266 0.76 16.26 10.06
N SER A 267 -0.46 16.22 10.59
CA SER A 267 -1.03 17.35 11.32
C SER A 267 -0.25 17.69 12.59
N ALA A 268 0.52 16.74 13.13
CA ALA A 268 1.37 16.94 14.30
C ALA A 268 2.77 17.49 13.96
N LEU A 269 3.05 17.84 12.69
CA LEU A 269 4.30 18.46 12.28
C LEU A 269 4.34 19.95 12.65
N SER A 270 5.55 20.49 12.85
CA SER A 270 5.83 21.90 13.12
C SER A 270 5.68 22.78 11.85
N ILE A 271 4.52 22.71 11.18
CA ILE A 271 4.24 23.38 9.90
C ILE A 271 2.97 24.22 10.01
N ASN A 272 2.99 25.43 9.46
CA ASN A 272 1.84 26.34 9.46
C ASN A 272 0.94 26.07 8.25
N PHE A 273 0.10 25.04 8.33
CA PHE A 273 -0.82 24.69 7.25
C PHE A 273 -1.81 25.82 6.92
N LYS A 274 -1.96 26.14 5.64
CA LYS A 274 -2.86 27.18 5.11
C LYS A 274 -4.16 26.56 4.56
N THR A 275 -5.23 27.34 4.49
CA THR A 275 -6.50 26.94 3.85
C THR A 275 -6.31 26.78 2.32
N PRO A 276 -6.90 25.77 1.66
CA PRO A 276 -7.84 24.75 2.16
C PRO A 276 -7.20 23.52 2.82
N LEU A 277 -5.88 23.38 2.73
CA LEU A 277 -5.17 22.19 3.21
C LEU A 277 -5.42 21.93 4.70
N LYS A 278 -5.40 22.99 5.54
CA LYS A 278 -5.65 22.89 6.98
C LYS A 278 -6.96 22.17 7.30
N GLU A 279 -8.05 22.55 6.64
CA GLU A 279 -9.38 21.98 6.86
C GLU A 279 -9.43 20.49 6.48
N ILE A 280 -8.77 20.12 5.39
CA ILE A 280 -8.68 18.72 4.94
C ILE A 280 -7.89 17.89 5.98
N LEU A 281 -6.76 18.40 6.47
CA LEU A 281 -5.94 17.70 7.46
C LEU A 281 -6.67 17.53 8.79
N GLU A 282 -7.41 18.54 9.24
CA GLU A 282 -8.24 18.48 10.44
C GLU A 282 -9.31 17.37 10.32
N PHE A 283 -9.99 17.28 9.17
CA PHE A 283 -10.95 16.20 8.91
C PHE A 283 -10.29 14.81 8.92
N LEU A 284 -9.11 14.68 8.30
CA LEU A 284 -8.38 13.41 8.21
C LEU A 284 -7.72 12.97 9.53
N SER A 285 -7.55 13.88 10.49
CA SER A 285 -6.95 13.57 11.81
C SER A 285 -7.74 12.54 12.63
N ILE A 286 -9.05 12.33 12.37
CA ILE A 286 -9.83 11.24 12.98
C ILE A 286 -9.17 9.86 12.75
N PHE A 287 -8.50 9.67 11.61
CA PHE A 287 -7.91 8.39 11.26
C PHE A 287 -6.61 8.10 12.04
N SER A 288 -6.00 9.09 12.72
CA SER A 288 -4.85 8.88 13.61
C SER A 288 -5.23 8.46 15.03
N LEU A 289 -6.51 8.15 15.28
CA LEU A 289 -7.08 7.81 16.60
C LEU A 289 -6.98 8.95 17.64
N SER A 290 -6.82 10.20 17.20
CA SER A 290 -7.09 11.34 18.07
C SER A 290 -8.59 11.41 18.34
N LEU A 291 -9.01 11.08 19.57
CA LEU A 291 -10.41 11.19 19.97
C LEU A 291 -10.81 12.65 20.24
N GLU A 292 -9.94 13.64 20.04
CA GLU A 292 -10.27 15.05 20.25
C GLU A 292 -11.39 15.55 19.32
N LEU A 293 -11.52 14.98 18.12
CA LEU A 293 -12.63 15.31 17.20
C LEU A 293 -13.97 14.73 17.68
N VAL A 294 -13.92 13.65 18.45
CA VAL A 294 -15.09 13.06 19.11
C VAL A 294 -15.28 13.88 20.38
N ARG A 295 -16.29 14.75 20.37
CA ARG A 295 -16.52 15.86 21.34
C ARG A 295 -16.78 15.40 22.80
N PHE A 296 -15.89 14.60 23.39
CA PHE A 296 -16.02 13.95 24.69
C PHE A 296 -16.10 14.93 25.86
N GLY A 297 -15.58 16.15 25.68
CA GLY A 297 -15.75 17.25 26.64
C GLY A 297 -17.21 17.64 26.90
N CYS A 298 -18.14 17.25 26.02
CA CYS A 298 -19.58 17.40 26.24
C CYS A 298 -20.18 16.34 27.17
N VAL A 299 -19.51 15.20 27.37
CA VAL A 299 -20.02 14.08 28.19
C VAL A 299 -19.53 14.18 29.63
N ALA A 300 -18.25 14.53 29.80
CA ALA A 300 -17.62 14.61 31.11
C ALA A 300 -16.57 15.72 31.15
N LYS A 301 -16.31 16.26 32.35
CA LYS A 301 -15.14 17.09 32.61
C LYS A 301 -13.92 16.19 32.63
N LEU A 302 -13.13 16.19 31.57
CA LEU A 302 -11.93 15.37 31.42
C LEU A 302 -10.68 16.22 31.57
N THR A 303 -9.75 15.78 32.41
CA THR A 303 -8.40 16.36 32.45
C THR A 303 -7.58 15.87 31.24
N PRO A 304 -6.51 16.58 30.85
CA PRO A 304 -5.64 16.14 29.75
C PRO A 304 -5.11 14.71 29.95
N LEU A 305 -4.77 14.34 31.18
CA LEU A 305 -4.36 12.97 31.53
C LEU A 305 -5.45 11.94 31.24
N MET A 306 -6.72 12.21 31.57
CA MET A 306 -7.82 11.28 31.33
C MET A 306 -8.13 11.15 29.83
N MET A 307 -8.04 12.24 29.07
CA MET A 307 -8.16 12.19 27.60
C MET A 307 -7.09 11.28 27.00
N TYR A 308 -5.83 11.46 27.42
CA TYR A 308 -4.72 10.60 26.99
C TYR A 308 -4.93 9.11 27.32
N VAL A 309 -5.42 8.81 28.53
CA VAL A 309 -5.73 7.43 28.94
C VAL A 309 -6.87 6.84 28.10
N MET A 310 -7.87 7.64 27.74
CA MET A 310 -8.96 7.20 26.87
C MET A 310 -8.48 6.90 25.43
N ASP A 311 -7.60 7.73 24.87
CA ASP A 311 -7.01 7.49 23.54
C ASP A 311 -6.25 6.15 23.50
N LEU A 312 -5.44 5.87 24.52
CA LEU A 312 -4.77 4.57 24.68
C LEU A 312 -5.76 3.41 24.91
N GLY A 313 -6.77 3.65 25.74
CA GLY A 313 -7.78 2.66 26.10
C GLY A 313 -8.68 2.24 24.93
N PHE A 314 -8.89 3.11 23.94
CA PHE A 314 -9.77 2.84 22.80
C PHE A 314 -9.31 1.63 21.96
N VAL A 315 -8.01 1.53 21.68
CA VAL A 315 -7.47 0.38 20.93
C VAL A 315 -7.61 -0.91 21.75
N ILE A 316 -7.33 -0.85 23.05
CA ILE A 316 -7.48 -1.99 23.95
C ILE A 316 -8.96 -2.44 23.97
N LEU A 317 -9.90 -1.49 24.02
CA LEU A 317 -11.33 -1.78 23.95
C LEU A 317 -11.72 -2.49 22.64
N MET A 318 -11.18 -2.06 21.49
CA MET A 318 -11.41 -2.75 20.21
C MET A 318 -10.92 -4.20 20.24
N LEU A 319 -9.72 -4.44 20.77
CA LEU A 319 -9.15 -5.80 20.88
C LEU A 319 -9.97 -6.68 21.84
N LEU A 320 -10.43 -6.12 22.95
CA LEU A 320 -11.31 -6.82 23.90
C LEU A 320 -12.69 -7.13 23.28
N LEU A 321 -13.26 -6.22 22.49
CA LEU A 321 -14.52 -6.46 21.79
C LEU A 321 -14.38 -7.58 20.75
N VAL A 322 -13.28 -7.60 20.01
CA VAL A 322 -12.95 -8.69 19.07
C VAL A 322 -12.83 -10.03 19.81
N LEU A 323 -12.15 -10.04 20.96
CA LEU A 323 -12.04 -11.22 21.81
C LEU A 323 -13.42 -11.69 22.30
N LEU A 324 -14.27 -10.76 22.75
CA LEU A 324 -15.64 -11.05 23.18
C LEU A 324 -16.46 -11.68 22.04
N LEU A 325 -16.46 -11.06 20.86
CA LEU A 325 -17.14 -11.58 19.67
C LEU A 325 -16.67 -13.00 19.32
N HIS A 326 -15.36 -13.26 19.42
CA HIS A 326 -14.81 -14.58 19.21
C HIS A 326 -15.28 -15.60 20.26
N VAL A 327 -15.21 -15.25 21.54
CA VAL A 327 -15.66 -16.14 22.64
C VAL A 327 -17.13 -16.48 22.49
N VAL A 328 -17.97 -15.49 22.18
CA VAL A 328 -19.41 -15.68 21.94
C VAL A 328 -19.64 -16.58 20.73
N SER A 329 -19.01 -16.32 19.58
CA SER A 329 -19.18 -17.14 18.38
C SER A 329 -18.72 -18.58 18.57
N VAL A 330 -17.56 -18.80 19.20
CA VAL A 330 -17.04 -20.16 19.42
C VAL A 330 -17.93 -20.94 20.39
N THR A 331 -18.47 -20.27 21.40
CA THR A 331 -19.39 -20.88 22.36
C THR A 331 -20.72 -21.26 21.73
N ILE A 332 -21.32 -20.36 20.94
CA ILE A 332 -22.66 -20.54 20.35
C ILE A 332 -22.61 -21.41 19.08
N ARG A 333 -21.75 -21.07 18.10
CA ARG A 333 -21.73 -21.70 16.77
C ARG A 333 -20.80 -22.89 16.65
N HIS A 334 -19.68 -22.88 17.38
CA HIS A 334 -18.60 -23.87 17.19
C HIS A 334 -18.44 -24.85 18.35
N LYS A 335 -19.49 -25.04 19.16
CA LYS A 335 -19.55 -26.07 20.21
C LYS A 335 -18.32 -26.04 21.15
N ARG A 336 -17.85 -24.85 21.52
CA ARG A 336 -16.72 -24.61 22.44
C ARG A 336 -15.35 -25.14 21.95
N ARG A 337 -15.15 -25.33 20.65
CA ARG A 337 -13.85 -25.77 20.08
C ARG A 337 -12.83 -24.63 19.97
N PHE A 338 -12.40 -24.09 21.09
CA PHE A 338 -11.46 -22.96 21.15
C PHE A 338 -10.10 -23.25 20.50
N LYS A 339 -9.55 -24.45 20.71
CA LYS A 339 -8.22 -24.83 20.18
C LYS A 339 -8.17 -24.81 18.64
N GLU A 340 -9.22 -25.31 17.99
CA GLU A 340 -9.30 -25.35 16.52
C GLU A 340 -9.49 -23.96 15.90
N ARG A 341 -10.13 -23.02 16.61
CA ARG A 341 -10.45 -21.67 16.11
C ARG A 341 -9.43 -20.61 16.52
N MET A 342 -8.42 -20.97 17.32
CA MET A 342 -7.37 -20.05 17.76
C MET A 342 -6.63 -19.34 16.61
N PRO A 343 -6.29 -20.01 15.48
CA PRO A 343 -5.67 -19.33 14.34
C PRO A 343 -6.48 -18.15 13.79
N LYS A 344 -7.83 -18.25 13.80
CA LYS A 344 -8.71 -17.15 13.36
C LYS A 344 -8.69 -15.97 14.33
N LEU A 345 -8.65 -16.24 15.64
CA LEU A 345 -8.52 -15.18 16.65
C LEU A 345 -7.19 -14.43 16.49
N ILE A 346 -6.08 -15.16 16.36
CA ILE A 346 -4.75 -14.56 16.17
C ILE A 346 -4.74 -13.71 14.89
N ARG A 347 -5.31 -14.21 13.80
CA ARG A 347 -5.42 -13.47 12.53
C ARG A 347 -6.21 -12.16 12.71
N LEU A 348 -7.34 -12.21 13.42
CA LEU A 348 -8.21 -11.05 13.61
C LEU A 348 -7.58 -10.00 14.52
N LEU A 349 -7.06 -10.41 15.68
CA LEU A 349 -6.36 -9.52 16.62
C LEU A 349 -5.13 -8.89 15.94
N GLY A 350 -4.32 -9.70 15.25
CA GLY A 350 -3.15 -9.22 14.54
C GLY A 350 -3.47 -8.27 13.38
N SER A 351 -4.57 -8.49 12.67
CA SER A 351 -5.00 -7.59 11.60
C SER A 351 -5.43 -6.23 12.15
N VAL A 352 -6.25 -6.20 13.21
CA VAL A 352 -6.66 -4.96 13.88
C VAL A 352 -5.46 -4.21 14.43
N PHE A 353 -4.58 -4.92 15.14
CA PHE A 353 -3.36 -4.33 15.69
C PHE A 353 -2.47 -3.70 14.61
N LEU A 354 -2.26 -4.42 13.50
CA LEU A 354 -1.45 -3.90 12.40
C LEU A 354 -2.07 -2.67 11.73
N ILE A 355 -3.40 -2.66 11.55
CA ILE A 355 -4.13 -1.52 10.99
C ILE A 355 -3.91 -0.27 11.85
N PHE A 356 -3.92 -0.41 13.18
CA PHE A 356 -3.77 0.73 14.09
C PHE A 356 -2.34 0.97 14.58
N MET A 357 -1.35 0.23 14.10
CA MET A 357 0.04 0.31 14.59
C MET A 357 0.60 1.73 14.56
N MET A 358 0.39 2.48 13.47
CA MET A 358 0.89 3.85 13.35
C MET A 358 0.21 4.79 14.36
N ALA A 359 -1.12 4.68 14.50
CA ALA A 359 -1.89 5.46 15.44
C ALA A 359 -1.52 5.14 16.90
N ILE A 360 -1.31 3.85 17.24
CA ILE A 360 -0.83 3.42 18.55
C ILE A 360 0.52 4.07 18.86
N VAL A 361 1.48 4.00 17.95
CA VAL A 361 2.81 4.62 18.17
C VAL A 361 2.68 6.14 18.31
N HIS A 362 1.84 6.79 17.49
CA HIS A 362 1.60 8.23 17.59
C HIS A 362 1.05 8.66 18.96
N VAL A 363 0.00 7.99 19.44
CA VAL A 363 -0.61 8.27 20.75
C VAL A 363 0.39 7.98 21.87
N VAL A 364 1.05 6.82 21.86
CA VAL A 364 2.03 6.45 22.89
C VAL A 364 3.16 7.49 23.00
N LEU A 365 3.57 8.09 21.87
CA LEU A 365 4.63 9.09 21.81
C LEU A 365 4.15 10.53 22.09
N ALA A 366 2.85 10.80 22.20
CA ALA A 366 2.31 12.15 22.38
C ALA A 366 2.90 12.92 23.59
N PRO A 367 3.13 12.31 24.78
CA PRO A 367 3.72 13.01 25.93
C PRO A 367 5.18 13.46 25.71
N PHE A 368 5.87 12.90 24.71
CA PHE A 368 7.27 13.22 24.39
C PHE A 368 7.39 14.30 23.30
N GLN A 369 6.28 14.68 22.66
CA GLN A 369 6.26 15.72 21.62
C GLN A 369 6.18 17.10 22.29
N CYS A 370 7.32 17.60 22.75
CA CYS A 370 7.44 18.89 23.42
C CYS A 370 7.85 20.00 22.44
N VAL A 371 7.19 21.15 22.54
CA VAL A 371 7.49 22.36 21.75
C VAL A 371 7.96 23.50 22.66
N PRO A 372 8.94 24.31 22.23
CA PRO A 372 9.41 25.44 23.02
C PRO A 372 8.37 26.57 23.05
N SER A 373 8.24 27.23 24.20
CA SER A 373 7.39 28.40 24.43
C SER A 373 8.27 29.65 24.70
N PRO A 374 7.80 30.88 24.41
CA PRO A 374 8.60 32.11 24.56
C PRO A 374 9.13 32.37 25.98
N ASN A 375 8.41 31.91 27.00
CA ASN A 375 8.83 31.95 28.40
C ASN A 375 9.96 30.96 28.78
N GLY A 376 10.53 30.23 27.82
CA GLY A 376 11.60 29.25 28.06
C GLY A 376 11.09 27.88 28.56
N LEU A 377 9.79 27.72 28.78
CA LEU A 377 9.18 26.44 29.09
C LEU A 377 8.96 25.60 27.83
N TRP A 378 8.81 24.29 28.02
CA TRP A 378 8.44 23.36 26.96
C TRP A 378 7.02 22.87 27.21
N MET A 379 6.16 22.94 26.19
CA MET A 379 4.75 22.55 26.29
C MET A 379 4.49 21.28 25.49
N THR A 380 3.55 20.45 25.93
CA THR A 380 3.16 19.25 25.17
C THR A 380 2.35 19.65 23.94
N ARG A 381 2.69 19.16 22.74
CA ARG A 381 2.03 19.56 21.49
C ARG A 381 0.54 19.21 21.43
N SER A 382 0.20 17.95 21.71
CA SER A 382 -1.21 17.48 21.71
C SER A 382 -1.99 18.01 22.91
N PHE A 383 -1.31 18.39 23.99
CA PHE A 383 -1.93 18.92 25.20
C PHE A 383 -1.25 20.24 25.60
N PRO A 384 -1.52 21.36 24.90
CA PRO A 384 -0.77 22.62 25.07
C PRO A 384 -0.93 23.31 26.44
N SER A 385 -1.75 22.74 27.32
CA SER A 385 -1.92 23.16 28.72
C SER A 385 -1.02 22.39 29.70
N VAL A 386 -0.20 21.45 29.23
CA VAL A 386 0.66 20.60 30.06
C VAL A 386 2.14 20.95 29.80
N VAL A 387 2.83 21.41 30.84
CA VAL A 387 4.27 21.76 30.81
C VAL A 387 5.14 20.50 30.89
N CYS A 388 6.03 20.32 29.91
CA CYS A 388 6.98 19.21 29.85
C CYS A 388 8.04 19.30 30.96
N GLY A 389 8.23 18.20 31.71
CA GLY A 389 9.21 18.11 32.81
C GLY A 389 8.91 18.98 34.04
N GLY A 390 7.77 19.68 34.03
CA GLY A 390 7.37 20.63 35.07
C GLY A 390 6.22 20.15 35.96
N SER A 391 5.26 19.40 35.41
CA SER A 391 4.01 19.03 36.09
C SER A 391 3.91 17.54 36.46
N ALA A 392 3.17 17.24 37.53
CA ALA A 392 2.87 15.86 37.92
C ALA A 392 2.04 15.12 36.86
N GLU A 393 1.15 15.83 36.15
CA GLU A 393 0.37 15.29 35.04
C GLU A 393 1.28 14.82 33.90
N HIS A 394 2.28 15.62 33.51
CA HIS A 394 3.24 15.24 32.47
C HIS A 394 4.04 13.99 32.88
N ALA A 395 4.51 13.93 34.13
CA ALA A 395 5.24 12.77 34.64
C ALA A 395 4.38 11.49 34.60
N ALA A 396 3.10 11.59 34.95
CA ALA A 396 2.15 10.47 34.85
C ALA A 396 1.93 10.04 33.39
N MET A 397 1.73 11.00 32.48
CA MET A 397 1.58 10.72 31.04
C MET A 397 2.83 10.03 30.46
N VAL A 398 4.03 10.50 30.80
CA VAL A 398 5.29 9.88 30.39
C VAL A 398 5.41 8.46 30.95
N GLY A 399 5.09 8.23 32.23
CA GLY A 399 5.12 6.89 32.83
C GLY A 399 4.18 5.91 32.13
N ILE A 400 2.94 6.33 31.87
CA ILE A 400 1.94 5.53 31.12
C ILE A 400 2.40 5.30 29.68
N GLY A 401 2.95 6.31 29.02
CA GLY A 401 3.49 6.20 27.66
C GLY A 401 4.64 5.20 27.58
N LEU A 402 5.63 5.29 28.48
CA LEU A 402 6.76 4.34 28.54
C LEU A 402 6.28 2.90 28.76
N PHE A 403 5.30 2.68 29.64
CA PHE A 403 4.71 1.36 29.83
C PHE A 403 3.97 0.90 28.57
N SER A 404 3.23 1.79 27.92
CA SER A 404 2.47 1.51 26.71
C SER A 404 3.37 1.22 25.49
N CYS A 405 4.63 1.70 25.47
CA CYS A 405 5.63 1.32 24.46
C CYS A 405 5.91 -0.18 24.40
N LEU A 406 5.65 -0.94 25.48
CA LEU A 406 5.78 -2.41 25.47
C LEU A 406 4.88 -3.06 24.41
N MET A 407 3.73 -2.45 24.10
CA MET A 407 2.78 -2.93 23.11
C MET A 407 3.36 -2.92 21.67
N PRO A 408 3.79 -1.79 21.09
CA PRO A 408 4.42 -1.76 19.77
C PRO A 408 5.77 -2.51 19.73
N LEU A 409 6.55 -2.49 20.82
CA LEU A 409 7.81 -3.25 20.89
C LEU A 409 7.58 -4.77 20.86
N GLY A 410 6.59 -5.25 21.61
CA GLY A 410 6.18 -6.65 21.59
C GLY A 410 5.68 -7.10 20.22
N TRP A 411 4.98 -6.21 19.50
CA TRP A 411 4.58 -6.47 18.12
C TRP A 411 5.78 -6.63 17.19
N ILE A 412 6.75 -5.71 17.22
CA ILE A 412 7.96 -5.80 16.40
C ILE A 412 8.71 -7.09 16.70
N ALA A 413 8.84 -7.47 17.98
CA ALA A 413 9.45 -8.74 18.39
C ALA A 413 8.69 -9.95 17.82
N LEU A 414 7.35 -9.93 17.84
CA LEU A 414 6.50 -10.95 17.24
C LEU A 414 6.71 -11.05 15.73
N VAL A 415 6.76 -9.92 15.01
CA VAL A 415 7.00 -9.90 13.55
C VAL A 415 8.38 -10.49 13.23
N CYS A 416 9.43 -10.09 13.96
CA CYS A 416 10.77 -10.65 13.80
C CYS A 416 10.80 -12.17 14.05
N TYR A 417 10.12 -12.63 15.09
CA TYR A 417 9.97 -14.05 15.39
C TYR A 417 9.27 -14.81 14.25
N VAL A 418 8.16 -14.29 13.75
CA VAL A 418 7.39 -14.91 12.66
C VAL A 418 8.23 -15.01 11.39
N VAL A 419 8.89 -13.92 10.99
CA VAL A 419 9.77 -13.91 9.81
C VAL A 419 10.90 -14.93 9.95
N ARG A 420 11.54 -15.03 11.13
CA ARG A 420 12.59 -16.02 11.37
C ARG A 420 12.08 -17.47 11.29
N GLN A 421 10.88 -17.75 11.81
CA GLN A 421 10.34 -19.11 11.88
C GLN A 421 9.62 -19.56 10.59
N PHE A 422 9.22 -18.61 9.74
CA PHE A 422 8.39 -18.87 8.57
C PHE A 422 8.95 -19.95 7.63
N PRO A 423 10.24 -19.94 7.22
CA PRO A 423 10.79 -20.95 6.31
C PRO A 423 10.74 -22.36 6.91
N THR A 424 11.12 -22.52 8.19
CA THR A 424 11.13 -23.81 8.88
C THR A 424 9.72 -24.35 9.08
N LYS A 425 8.76 -23.48 9.41
CA LYS A 425 7.35 -23.86 9.62
C LYS A 425 6.66 -24.21 8.31
N MET A 426 6.99 -23.49 7.22
CA MET A 426 6.54 -23.81 5.87
C MET A 426 7.08 -25.16 5.39
N ALA A 427 8.38 -25.43 5.57
CA ALA A 427 8.99 -26.71 5.21
C ALA A 427 8.38 -27.90 5.95
N LYS A 428 7.96 -27.70 7.21
CA LYS A 428 7.26 -28.72 8.01
C LYS A 428 5.76 -28.85 7.72
N GLY A 429 5.18 -27.97 6.90
CA GLY A 429 3.74 -27.96 6.62
C GLY A 429 2.87 -27.62 7.83
N ASP A 430 3.34 -26.79 8.77
CA ASP A 430 2.57 -26.37 9.96
C ASP A 430 1.42 -25.43 9.57
N ALA A 431 0.28 -26.03 9.19
CA ALA A 431 -0.89 -25.31 8.70
C ALA A 431 -1.47 -24.35 9.74
N ALA A 432 -1.42 -24.69 11.03
CA ALA A 432 -1.95 -23.82 12.10
C ALA A 432 -1.13 -22.53 12.22
N PHE A 433 0.20 -22.62 12.15
CA PHE A 433 1.08 -21.45 12.15
C PHE A 433 0.84 -20.57 10.92
N LEU A 434 0.82 -21.16 9.72
CA LEU A 434 0.62 -20.42 8.47
C LEU A 434 -0.74 -19.72 8.42
N ARG A 435 -1.80 -20.36 8.92
CA ARG A 435 -3.15 -19.78 9.00
C ARG A 435 -3.22 -18.63 10.02
N SER A 436 -2.51 -18.73 11.13
CA SER A 436 -2.51 -17.69 12.18
C SER A 436 -1.87 -16.40 11.69
N PHE A 437 -0.73 -16.50 10.99
CA PHE A 437 0.03 -15.35 10.49
C PHE A 437 -0.22 -15.07 9.00
N TYR A 438 -1.31 -15.60 8.45
CA TYR A 438 -1.68 -15.43 7.05
C TYR A 438 -1.76 -13.95 6.66
N PHE A 439 -2.46 -13.16 7.49
CA PHE A 439 -2.61 -11.72 7.28
C PHE A 439 -1.26 -11.04 7.10
N LEU A 440 -0.22 -11.48 7.83
CA LEU A 440 1.06 -10.80 7.94
C LEU A 440 1.96 -11.08 6.72
N VAL A 441 2.02 -12.33 6.27
CA VAL A 441 2.99 -12.78 5.26
C VAL A 441 2.40 -12.96 3.86
N PHE A 442 1.18 -13.51 3.74
CA PHE A 442 0.64 -13.95 2.44
C PHE A 442 0.20 -12.81 1.49
N ARG A 443 0.22 -11.56 1.97
CA ARG A 443 0.05 -10.35 1.15
C ARG A 443 1.25 -10.07 0.24
N PHE A 444 2.42 -10.58 0.62
CA PHE A 444 3.68 -10.43 -0.10
C PHE A 444 3.99 -11.68 -0.91
N LYS A 445 4.89 -11.55 -1.88
CA LYS A 445 5.43 -12.70 -2.63
C LYS A 445 6.15 -13.65 -1.67
N PRO A 446 6.12 -14.97 -1.91
CA PRO A 446 6.83 -15.94 -1.08
C PRO A 446 8.33 -15.65 -0.91
N GLU A 447 8.97 -15.05 -1.91
CA GLU A 447 10.40 -14.67 -1.90
C GLU A 447 10.68 -13.39 -1.10
N ALA A 448 9.67 -12.53 -0.93
CA ALA A 448 9.77 -11.22 -0.28
C ALA A 448 8.98 -11.15 1.04
N PHE A 449 8.72 -12.29 1.69
CA PHE A 449 7.95 -12.37 2.93
C PHE A 449 8.50 -11.48 4.07
N TRP A 450 9.82 -11.28 4.10
CA TRP A 450 10.53 -10.45 5.06
C TRP A 450 10.22 -8.95 4.93
N TYR A 451 9.65 -8.51 3.79
CA TYR A 451 9.27 -7.12 3.55
C TYR A 451 8.25 -6.60 4.59
N VAL A 452 7.56 -7.50 5.30
CA VAL A 452 6.72 -7.12 6.43
C VAL A 452 7.47 -6.37 7.54
N LEU A 453 8.77 -6.60 7.70
CA LEU A 453 9.62 -5.85 8.62
C LEU A 453 9.79 -4.40 8.14
N VAL A 454 10.01 -4.20 6.84
CA VAL A 454 10.13 -2.87 6.22
C VAL A 454 8.81 -2.12 6.30
N PHE A 455 7.70 -2.80 6.05
CA PHE A 455 6.36 -2.24 6.20
C PHE A 455 6.08 -1.82 7.65
N THR A 456 6.42 -2.68 8.62
CA THR A 456 6.22 -2.39 10.06
C THR A 456 7.15 -1.28 10.54
N SER A 457 8.41 -1.23 10.08
CA SER A 457 9.34 -0.15 10.44
C SER A 457 8.85 1.20 9.92
N ARG A 458 8.27 1.25 8.72
CA ARG A 458 7.63 2.47 8.20
C ARG A 458 6.52 2.97 9.14
N SER A 459 5.69 2.07 9.65
CA SER A 459 4.61 2.42 10.58
C SER A 459 5.07 2.95 11.94
N VAL A 460 6.34 2.70 12.32
CA VAL A 460 6.94 3.17 13.57
C VAL A 460 7.75 4.46 13.35
N LEU A 461 8.54 4.52 12.27
CA LEU A 461 9.46 5.63 12.01
C LEU A 461 8.73 6.94 11.73
N ILE A 462 7.60 6.91 10.99
CA ILE A 462 6.82 8.11 10.66
C ILE A 462 6.31 8.84 11.92
N PRO A 463 5.60 8.20 12.85
CA PRO A 463 5.13 8.86 14.08
C PRO A 463 6.23 9.21 15.09
N MET A 464 7.48 8.77 14.88
CA MET A 464 8.63 9.27 15.66
C MET A 464 9.13 10.63 15.19
N VAL A 465 8.85 11.04 13.95
CA VAL A 465 9.36 12.31 13.41
C VAL A 465 8.85 13.55 14.17
N PRO A 466 7.58 13.64 14.60
CA PRO A 466 7.11 14.75 15.42
C PRO A 466 7.83 14.94 16.78
N LEU A 467 8.68 14.00 17.21
CA LEU A 467 9.52 14.17 18.40
C LEU A 467 10.60 15.26 18.22
N PHE A 468 10.99 15.55 16.97
CA PHE A 468 11.92 16.64 16.69
C PHE A 468 11.18 17.97 16.75
N PRO A 469 11.71 19.02 17.41
CA PRO A 469 11.00 20.30 17.54
C PRO A 469 10.96 21.09 16.22
N ASP A 470 12.02 20.99 15.42
CA ASP A 470 12.21 21.78 14.20
C ASP A 470 11.47 21.20 12.98
N GLY A 471 10.71 22.06 12.28
CA GLY A 471 9.90 21.67 11.13
C GLY A 471 10.71 21.28 9.89
N VAL A 472 11.87 21.91 9.67
CA VAL A 472 12.74 21.58 8.52
C VAL A 472 13.30 20.17 8.66
N THR A 473 13.83 19.87 9.85
CA THR A 473 14.35 18.54 10.22
C THR A 473 13.28 17.48 10.06
N GLN A 474 12.05 17.75 10.53
CA GLN A 474 10.93 16.82 10.36
C GLN A 474 10.63 16.51 8.89
N VAL A 475 10.49 17.54 8.03
CA VAL A 475 10.20 17.35 6.60
C VAL A 475 11.35 16.61 5.91
N MET A 476 12.61 16.95 6.20
CA MET A 476 13.77 16.27 5.62
C MET A 476 13.81 14.78 6.00
N LEU A 477 13.60 14.46 7.28
CA LEU A 477 13.57 13.07 7.74
C LEU A 477 12.47 12.25 7.06
N LEU A 478 11.27 12.82 6.91
CA LEU A 478 10.16 12.15 6.22
C LEU A 478 10.45 11.97 4.72
N VAL A 479 10.90 13.01 4.03
CA VAL A 479 11.20 12.94 2.59
C VAL A 479 12.31 11.93 2.31
N CYS A 480 13.43 11.99 3.04
CA CYS A 480 14.54 11.04 2.86
C CYS A 480 14.13 9.61 3.24
N GLY A 481 13.45 9.43 4.38
CA GLY A 481 13.00 8.12 4.84
C GLY A 481 12.00 7.46 3.90
N LEU A 482 10.96 8.18 3.49
CA LEU A 482 9.97 7.67 2.53
C LEU A 482 10.58 7.41 1.16
N SER A 483 11.49 8.27 0.69
CA SER A 483 12.18 8.06 -0.59
C SER A 483 13.03 6.78 -0.57
N MET A 484 13.77 6.53 0.51
CA MET A 484 14.57 5.31 0.68
C MET A 484 13.67 4.06 0.70
N LEU A 485 12.60 4.08 1.49
CA LEU A 485 11.66 2.95 1.58
C LEU A 485 10.94 2.70 0.24
N ASN A 486 10.53 3.77 -0.46
CA ASN A 486 9.91 3.68 -1.78
C ASN A 486 10.88 3.11 -2.82
N TRP A 487 12.17 3.48 -2.76
CA TRP A 487 13.19 2.92 -3.64
C TRP A 487 13.32 1.40 -3.44
N VAL A 488 13.41 0.94 -2.19
CA VAL A 488 13.44 -0.51 -1.86
C VAL A 488 12.21 -1.23 -2.42
N GLN A 489 11.02 -0.65 -2.21
CA GLN A 489 9.77 -1.19 -2.74
C GLN A 489 9.76 -1.30 -4.25
N CYS A 490 10.15 -0.24 -4.96
CA CYS A 490 10.20 -0.20 -6.42
C CYS A 490 11.19 -1.19 -7.03
N ARG A 491 12.25 -1.54 -6.30
CA ARG A 491 13.25 -2.52 -6.75
C ARG A 491 12.78 -3.97 -6.58
N ILE A 492 12.01 -4.24 -5.53
CA ILE A 492 11.62 -5.61 -5.16
C ILE A 492 10.23 -5.98 -5.71
N PHE A 493 9.31 -5.02 -5.77
CA PHE A 493 7.87 -5.26 -5.99
C PHE A 493 7.36 -6.39 -5.08
N PRO A 494 7.36 -6.17 -3.75
CA PRO A 494 7.14 -7.21 -2.74
C PRO A 494 5.69 -7.68 -2.68
N TRP A 495 4.71 -6.87 -3.08
CA TRP A 495 3.30 -7.25 -3.04
C TRP A 495 3.01 -8.38 -4.03
N ARG A 496 2.18 -9.34 -3.62
CA ARG A 496 1.82 -10.51 -4.44
C ARG A 496 1.12 -10.11 -5.74
N VAL A 497 0.27 -9.09 -5.69
CA VAL A 497 -0.47 -8.58 -6.85
C VAL A 497 0.32 -7.42 -7.49
N LYS A 498 0.62 -7.51 -8.79
CA LYS A 498 1.39 -6.48 -9.53
C LYS A 498 0.77 -5.09 -9.40
N ALA A 499 -0.55 -4.96 -9.54
CA ALA A 499 -1.28 -3.70 -9.40
C ALA A 499 -1.05 -3.03 -8.03
N ALA A 500 -0.95 -3.81 -6.95
CA ALA A 500 -0.69 -3.28 -5.61
C ALA A 500 0.71 -2.66 -5.47
N ASN A 501 1.73 -3.21 -6.17
CA ASN A 501 3.06 -2.63 -6.18
C ASN A 501 3.08 -1.25 -6.84
N TYR A 502 2.39 -1.09 -7.96
CA TYR A 502 2.27 0.20 -8.63
C TYR A 502 1.47 1.20 -7.78
N LEU A 503 0.35 0.75 -7.18
CA LEU A 503 -0.47 1.61 -6.33
C LEU A 503 0.32 2.14 -5.13
N ASP A 504 0.97 1.28 -4.35
CA ASP A 504 1.75 1.69 -3.18
C ASP A 504 2.86 2.66 -3.59
N SER A 505 3.60 2.36 -4.67
CA SER A 505 4.70 3.22 -5.14
C SER A 505 4.22 4.59 -5.60
N PHE A 506 3.06 4.64 -6.28
CA PHE A 506 2.44 5.88 -6.71
C PHE A 506 1.94 6.71 -5.52
N MET A 507 1.25 6.08 -4.56
CA MET A 507 0.76 6.74 -3.35
C MET A 507 1.90 7.31 -2.51
N VAL A 508 2.99 6.58 -2.31
CA VAL A 508 4.16 7.08 -1.59
C VAL A 508 4.81 8.24 -2.32
N SER A 509 4.89 8.19 -3.65
CA SER A 509 5.44 9.28 -4.45
C SER A 509 4.61 10.56 -4.32
N LEU A 510 3.27 10.45 -4.30
CA LEU A 510 2.38 11.59 -4.04
C LEU A 510 2.55 12.16 -2.63
N LEU A 511 2.75 11.32 -1.61
CA LEU A 511 3.06 11.76 -0.25
C LEU A 511 4.40 12.50 -0.16
N ILE A 512 5.42 12.03 -0.89
CA ILE A 512 6.72 12.72 -0.96
C ILE A 512 6.55 14.10 -1.61
N LEU A 513 5.82 14.20 -2.73
CA LEU A 513 5.53 15.47 -3.39
C LEU A 513 4.75 16.43 -2.48
N PHE A 514 3.77 15.91 -1.75
CA PHE A 514 3.05 16.65 -0.71
C PHE A 514 4.01 17.22 0.34
N LEU A 515 4.92 16.41 0.89
CA LEU A 515 5.88 16.85 1.90
C LEU A 515 6.89 17.88 1.38
N CYS A 516 7.37 17.71 0.14
CA CYS A 516 8.22 18.71 -0.52
C CYS A 516 7.50 20.06 -0.64
N GLY A 517 6.21 20.06 -0.97
CA GLY A 517 5.38 21.27 -0.98
C GLY A 517 5.18 21.84 0.43
N ALA A 518 4.86 21.00 1.40
CA ALA A 518 4.64 21.40 2.80
C ALA A 518 5.90 22.00 3.45
N GLY A 519 7.10 21.65 2.98
CA GLY A 519 8.36 22.27 3.41
C GLY A 519 8.42 23.79 3.16
N PHE A 520 7.69 24.31 2.17
CA PHE A 520 7.58 25.76 1.95
C PHE A 520 6.62 26.46 2.94
N LEU A 521 5.88 25.71 3.76
CA LEU A 521 4.95 26.25 4.79
C LEU A 521 5.55 26.25 6.20
N VAL A 522 6.85 25.97 6.34
CA VAL A 522 7.57 26.07 7.62
C VAL A 522 7.53 27.54 8.11
N PRO A 523 7.35 27.80 9.42
CA PRO A 523 7.06 29.14 9.97
C PRO A 523 8.00 30.28 9.52
N ASP A 524 9.30 29.99 9.34
CA ASP A 524 10.31 31.00 8.98
C ASP A 524 10.54 31.16 7.46
N SER A 525 9.71 30.52 6.62
CA SER A 525 9.84 30.62 5.18
C SER A 525 9.27 31.96 4.67
N LYS A 526 10.01 32.63 3.76
CA LYS A 526 9.53 33.85 3.08
C LYS A 526 8.40 33.58 2.08
N THR A 527 8.13 32.32 1.76
CA THR A 527 7.25 31.87 0.66
C THR A 527 5.92 31.29 1.15
N ASN A 528 5.57 31.53 2.43
CA ASN A 528 4.37 31.04 3.11
C ASN A 528 3.07 31.60 2.49
N SER A 529 2.71 31.08 1.32
CA SER A 529 1.62 31.55 0.45
C SER A 529 0.50 30.52 0.35
N GLU A 530 -0.73 30.99 0.17
CA GLU A 530 -1.91 30.14 0.00
C GLU A 530 -1.81 29.25 -1.25
N ALA A 531 -1.07 29.67 -2.28
CA ALA A 531 -0.82 28.90 -3.49
C ALA A 531 -0.16 27.54 -3.21
N VAL A 532 0.78 27.49 -2.25
CA VAL A 532 1.42 26.23 -1.83
C VAL A 532 0.40 25.31 -1.15
N GLY A 533 -0.52 25.86 -0.36
CA GLY A 533 -1.63 25.13 0.26
C GLY A 533 -2.54 24.44 -0.77
N TRP A 534 -2.87 25.12 -1.86
CA TRP A 534 -3.62 24.55 -2.99
C TRP A 534 -2.86 23.42 -3.69
N ILE A 535 -1.58 23.62 -4.00
CA ILE A 535 -0.74 22.60 -4.64
C ILE A 535 -0.68 21.33 -3.79
N CYS A 536 -0.44 21.47 -2.49
CA CYS A 536 -0.42 20.35 -1.56
C CYS A 536 -1.78 19.64 -1.46
N SER A 537 -2.88 20.40 -1.51
CA SER A 537 -4.24 19.84 -1.51
C SER A 537 -4.51 18.98 -2.75
N ILE A 538 -4.01 19.39 -3.92
CA ILE A 538 -4.12 18.60 -5.16
C ILE A 538 -3.42 17.25 -5.00
N PHE A 539 -2.21 17.21 -4.45
CA PHE A 539 -1.49 15.95 -4.21
C PHE A 539 -2.22 15.05 -3.21
N LEU A 540 -2.81 15.62 -2.17
CA LEU A 540 -3.60 14.89 -1.19
C LEU A 540 -4.89 14.31 -1.78
N ILE A 541 -5.61 15.07 -2.61
CA ILE A 541 -6.81 14.58 -3.31
C ILE A 541 -6.44 13.49 -4.32
N ALA A 542 -5.34 13.67 -5.07
CA ALA A 542 -4.82 12.66 -5.99
C ALA A 542 -4.44 11.36 -5.26
N LEU A 543 -3.86 11.47 -4.07
CA LEU A 543 -3.52 10.32 -3.22
C LEU A 543 -4.77 9.52 -2.86
N LEU A 544 -5.80 10.17 -2.32
CA LEU A 544 -7.03 9.51 -1.88
C LEU A 544 -7.84 8.93 -3.05
N SER A 545 -7.93 9.67 -4.16
CA SER A 545 -8.65 9.23 -5.36
C SER A 545 -7.97 8.04 -6.05
N SER A 546 -6.63 7.96 -6.05
CA SER A 546 -5.91 6.84 -6.65
C SER A 546 -6.20 5.50 -5.97
N GLY A 547 -6.20 5.49 -4.63
CA GLY A 547 -6.55 4.29 -3.85
C GLY A 547 -8.02 3.89 -4.02
N LEU A 548 -8.94 4.87 -4.04
CA LEU A 548 -10.36 4.61 -4.28
C LEU A 548 -10.61 4.07 -5.69
N THR A 549 -9.92 4.59 -6.71
CA THR A 549 -10.07 4.13 -8.10
C THR A 549 -9.66 2.68 -8.24
N ILE A 550 -8.49 2.29 -7.71
CA ILE A 550 -8.05 0.88 -7.76
C ILE A 550 -8.98 -0.03 -6.96
N LEU A 551 -9.50 0.44 -5.82
CA LEU A 551 -10.49 -0.31 -5.05
C LEU A 551 -11.77 -0.57 -5.85
N ILE A 552 -12.31 0.46 -6.52
CA ILE A 552 -13.51 0.31 -7.38
C ILE A 552 -13.23 -0.64 -8.55
N VAL A 553 -12.09 -0.48 -9.23
CA VAL A 553 -11.69 -1.38 -10.33
C VAL A 553 -11.59 -2.82 -9.84
N ALA A 554 -10.95 -3.05 -8.69
CA ALA A 554 -10.82 -4.38 -8.11
C ALA A 554 -12.19 -4.99 -7.75
N LEU A 555 -13.11 -4.20 -7.20
CA LEU A 555 -14.49 -4.61 -6.92
C LEU A 555 -15.24 -4.97 -8.20
N VAL A 556 -15.18 -4.13 -9.24
CA VAL A 556 -15.83 -4.38 -10.54
C VAL A 556 -15.25 -5.62 -11.21
N MET A 557 -13.93 -5.80 -11.20
CA MET A 557 -13.29 -7.00 -11.74
C MET A 557 -13.71 -8.26 -10.96
N HIS A 558 -13.78 -8.16 -9.63
CA HIS A 558 -14.21 -9.27 -8.80
C HIS A 558 -15.66 -9.67 -9.10
N THR A 559 -16.59 -8.70 -9.12
CA THR A 559 -18.00 -8.97 -9.42
C THR A 559 -18.20 -9.49 -10.84
N HIS A 560 -17.46 -8.96 -11.83
CA HIS A 560 -17.50 -9.47 -13.20
C HIS A 560 -17.06 -10.95 -13.26
N ARG A 561 -15.94 -11.32 -12.62
CA ARG A 561 -15.45 -12.70 -12.56
C ARG A 561 -16.36 -13.66 -11.78
N LEU A 562 -17.19 -13.16 -10.87
CA LEU A 562 -18.21 -13.96 -10.21
C LEU A 562 -19.35 -14.34 -11.16
N HIS A 563 -19.75 -13.43 -12.07
CA HIS A 563 -20.92 -13.62 -12.93
C HIS A 563 -20.58 -14.14 -14.33
N ARG A 564 -19.37 -13.89 -14.84
CA ARG A 564 -18.95 -14.27 -16.19
C ARG A 564 -17.59 -14.95 -16.11
N LYS A 565 -17.59 -16.26 -16.36
CA LYS A 565 -16.36 -17.06 -16.47
C LYS A 565 -15.78 -16.90 -17.88
N THR A 566 -14.47 -16.74 -17.95
CA THR A 566 -13.76 -16.57 -19.22
C THR A 566 -13.68 -17.88 -20.00
N PHE A 567 -13.51 -18.99 -19.27
CA PHE A 567 -13.26 -20.32 -19.82
C PHE A 567 -14.36 -21.29 -19.38
N GLN A 568 -14.95 -21.99 -20.35
CA GLN A 568 -15.91 -23.04 -20.04
C GLN A 568 -15.18 -24.27 -19.48
N TYR A 569 -14.05 -24.62 -20.10
CA TYR A 569 -13.23 -25.77 -19.69
C TYR A 569 -11.81 -25.35 -19.34
N PHE A 570 -11.24 -25.95 -18.30
CA PHE A 570 -9.79 -26.01 -18.09
C PHE A 570 -9.37 -27.47 -18.06
N ILE A 571 -8.44 -27.85 -18.94
CA ILE A 571 -7.81 -29.17 -18.97
C ILE A 571 -6.56 -29.22 -18.07
N CYS A 572 -6.73 -29.78 -16.87
CA CYS A 572 -5.65 -30.18 -15.95
C CYS A 572 -4.96 -31.43 -16.51
N HIS A 573 -3.63 -31.39 -16.69
CA HIS A 573 -2.89 -32.49 -17.30
C HIS A 573 -1.40 -32.50 -16.89
N HIS A 574 -0.74 -33.65 -17.08
CA HIS A 574 0.71 -33.74 -16.92
C HIS A 574 1.44 -33.18 -18.16
N LYS A 575 2.34 -32.21 -17.98
CA LYS A 575 3.04 -31.50 -19.09
C LYS A 575 3.90 -32.40 -19.97
N ALA A 576 4.42 -33.50 -19.44
CA ALA A 576 5.22 -34.43 -20.23
C ALA A 576 4.33 -35.48 -20.91
N ASP A 577 3.43 -36.12 -20.15
CA ASP A 577 2.74 -37.33 -20.63
C ASP A 577 1.40 -37.08 -21.32
N ALA A 578 0.81 -35.89 -21.12
CA ALA A 578 -0.56 -35.60 -21.56
C ALA A 578 -0.70 -34.29 -22.36
N ALA A 579 0.41 -33.63 -22.72
CA ALA A 579 0.36 -32.31 -23.36
C ALA A 579 -0.30 -32.34 -24.75
N ALA A 580 0.02 -33.32 -25.59
CA ALA A 580 -0.61 -33.46 -26.91
C ALA A 580 -2.11 -33.76 -26.78
N GLN A 581 -2.47 -34.68 -25.91
CA GLN A 581 -3.86 -35.10 -25.69
C GLN A 581 -4.69 -33.95 -25.12
N ALA A 582 -4.14 -33.17 -24.18
CA ALA A 582 -4.80 -31.97 -23.65
C ALA A 582 -5.01 -30.90 -24.73
N ARG A 583 -4.02 -30.65 -25.60
CA ARG A 583 -4.19 -29.68 -26.70
C ARG A 583 -5.17 -30.17 -27.75
N LEU A 584 -5.13 -31.44 -28.14
CA LEU A 584 -6.12 -32.01 -29.06
C LEU A 584 -7.52 -31.88 -28.47
N MET A 585 -7.70 -32.23 -27.19
CA MET A 585 -8.98 -32.09 -26.51
C MET A 585 -9.47 -30.63 -26.49
N LYS A 586 -8.57 -29.65 -26.30
CA LYS A 586 -8.89 -28.23 -26.47
C LYS A 586 -9.41 -27.94 -27.88
N ILE A 587 -8.69 -28.34 -28.93
CA ILE A 587 -9.12 -28.10 -30.33
C ILE A 587 -10.50 -28.72 -30.60
N LEU A 588 -10.72 -29.96 -30.14
CA LEU A 588 -11.99 -30.67 -30.33
C LEU A 588 -13.15 -29.99 -29.59
N LEU A 589 -12.97 -29.65 -28.31
CA LEU A 589 -14.01 -28.96 -27.52
C LEU A 589 -14.33 -27.57 -28.09
N GLN A 590 -13.32 -26.83 -28.57
CA GLN A 590 -13.54 -25.54 -29.23
C GLN A 590 -14.30 -25.71 -30.54
N THR A 591 -13.96 -26.73 -31.34
CA THR A 591 -14.61 -27.00 -32.62
C THR A 591 -16.07 -27.46 -32.45
N MET A 592 -16.35 -28.33 -31.47
CA MET A 592 -17.69 -28.89 -31.25
C MET A 592 -18.62 -27.92 -30.50
N SER A 593 -18.08 -27.18 -29.53
CA SER A 593 -18.89 -26.40 -28.58
C SER A 593 -18.78 -24.88 -28.75
N ASN A 594 -17.90 -24.37 -29.64
CA ASN A 594 -17.60 -22.94 -29.80
C ASN A 594 -17.36 -22.24 -28.45
N CYS A 595 -16.49 -22.86 -27.64
CA CYS A 595 -16.23 -22.46 -26.26
C CYS A 595 -14.78 -22.04 -26.06
N ASN A 596 -14.50 -21.34 -24.96
CA ASN A 596 -13.14 -21.03 -24.54
C ASN A 596 -12.61 -22.16 -23.64
N VAL A 597 -11.44 -22.70 -24.00
CA VAL A 597 -10.77 -23.77 -23.26
C VAL A 597 -9.37 -23.33 -22.84
N PHE A 598 -9.10 -23.44 -21.54
CA PHE A 598 -7.80 -23.11 -20.95
C PHE A 598 -6.88 -24.34 -20.93
N VAL A 599 -5.64 -24.15 -21.41
CA VAL A 599 -4.53 -25.10 -21.29
C VAL A 599 -3.29 -24.32 -20.84
N ASP A 600 -2.59 -24.80 -19.81
CA ASP A 600 -1.48 -24.09 -19.16
C ASP A 600 -0.38 -23.65 -20.16
N SER A 601 0.00 -24.54 -21.08
CA SER A 601 1.06 -24.36 -22.05
C SER A 601 0.75 -23.29 -23.12
N ASP A 602 -0.53 -22.95 -23.30
CA ASP A 602 -0.97 -21.93 -24.27
C ASP A 602 -1.34 -20.61 -23.60
N ASN A 603 -1.88 -20.66 -22.38
CA ASN A 603 -2.60 -19.53 -21.78
C ASN A 603 -1.93 -18.95 -20.54
N LEU A 604 -1.07 -19.71 -19.84
CA LEU A 604 -0.49 -19.28 -18.57
C LEU A 604 0.79 -18.46 -18.79
N LYS A 605 0.74 -17.18 -18.38
CA LYS A 605 1.92 -16.27 -18.39
C LYS A 605 2.62 -16.17 -17.03
N ASP A 606 1.91 -16.51 -15.96
CA ASP A 606 2.35 -16.33 -14.57
C ASP A 606 1.79 -17.48 -13.73
N LEU A 607 2.69 -18.34 -13.22
CA LEU A 607 2.31 -19.55 -12.50
C LEU A 607 1.55 -19.24 -11.19
N ASP A 608 1.74 -18.04 -10.63
CA ASP A 608 1.03 -17.60 -9.42
C ASP A 608 -0.47 -17.38 -9.64
N SER A 609 -0.90 -17.21 -10.91
CA SER A 609 -2.31 -16.98 -11.24
C SER A 609 -3.11 -18.27 -11.51
N LEU A 610 -2.44 -19.43 -11.62
CA LEU A 610 -3.07 -20.69 -12.03
C LEU A 610 -4.24 -21.09 -11.13
N MET A 611 -4.04 -21.07 -9.81
CA MET A 611 -5.08 -21.41 -8.84
C MET A 611 -6.20 -20.36 -8.81
N ASP A 612 -5.89 -19.09 -9.13
CA ASP A 612 -6.90 -18.03 -9.23
C ASP A 612 -7.79 -18.19 -10.47
N ILE A 613 -7.22 -18.67 -11.58
CA ILE A 613 -7.94 -18.98 -12.80
C ILE A 613 -8.94 -20.11 -12.55
N VAL A 614 -8.51 -21.23 -11.94
CA VAL A 614 -9.44 -22.32 -11.54
C VAL A 614 -10.56 -21.80 -10.65
N ARG A 615 -10.25 -20.90 -9.72
CA ARG A 615 -11.20 -20.37 -8.75
C ARG A 615 -12.20 -19.39 -9.37
N THR A 616 -11.76 -18.54 -10.29
CA THR A 616 -12.52 -17.36 -10.70
C THR A 616 -12.91 -17.31 -12.16
N GLU A 617 -12.23 -18.04 -13.05
CA GLU A 617 -12.41 -17.88 -14.49
C GLU A 617 -12.88 -19.14 -15.22
N VAL A 618 -12.98 -20.27 -14.51
CA VAL A 618 -13.32 -21.59 -15.09
C VAL A 618 -14.69 -22.07 -14.59
N GLU A 619 -15.48 -22.69 -15.48
CA GLU A 619 -16.77 -23.34 -15.13
C GLU A 619 -16.65 -24.85 -14.88
N HIS A 620 -15.78 -25.53 -15.64
CA HIS A 620 -15.62 -26.99 -15.59
C HIS A 620 -14.13 -27.37 -15.69
N LEU A 621 -13.61 -28.07 -14.69
CA LEU A 621 -12.28 -28.67 -14.74
C LEU A 621 -12.33 -30.08 -15.36
N VAL A 622 -11.61 -30.27 -16.46
CA VAL A 622 -11.38 -31.57 -17.10
C VAL A 622 -10.01 -32.09 -16.68
N ILE A 623 -9.93 -33.27 -16.09
CA ILE A 623 -8.71 -33.80 -15.48
C ILE A 623 -8.23 -34.98 -16.33
N TYR A 624 -7.12 -34.78 -17.05
CA TYR A 624 -6.53 -35.82 -17.88
C TYR A 624 -5.59 -36.68 -17.02
N LEU A 625 -6.08 -37.85 -16.63
CA LEU A 625 -5.44 -38.74 -15.67
C LEU A 625 -4.52 -39.74 -16.39
N THR A 626 -3.22 -39.54 -16.19
CA THR A 626 -2.12 -40.45 -16.52
C THR A 626 -1.54 -41.02 -15.23
N LYS A 627 -0.58 -41.94 -15.35
CA LYS A 627 0.18 -42.48 -14.21
C LYS A 627 0.72 -41.39 -13.27
N ASP A 628 1.23 -40.29 -13.81
CA ASP A 628 1.96 -39.26 -13.06
C ASP A 628 1.19 -37.93 -12.90
N THR A 629 -0.08 -37.84 -13.35
CA THR A 629 -0.86 -36.60 -13.22
C THR A 629 -1.01 -36.16 -11.76
N LEU A 630 -1.24 -37.10 -10.84
CA LEU A 630 -1.48 -36.81 -9.43
C LEU A 630 -0.21 -36.62 -8.59
N THR A 631 0.98 -36.93 -9.14
CA THR A 631 2.25 -36.68 -8.42
C THR A 631 2.69 -35.23 -8.59
N ARG A 632 2.20 -34.53 -9.62
CA ARG A 632 2.58 -33.14 -9.89
C ARG A 632 1.83 -32.13 -9.02
N CYS A 633 2.59 -31.29 -8.32
CA CYS A 633 2.06 -30.27 -7.42
C CYS A 633 1.10 -29.25 -8.08
N TRP A 634 1.30 -28.90 -9.35
CA TRP A 634 0.40 -28.00 -10.08
C TRP A 634 -0.99 -28.62 -10.28
N CYS A 635 -1.05 -29.86 -10.77
CA CYS A 635 -2.30 -30.60 -10.91
C CYS A 635 -2.96 -30.84 -9.55
N ALA A 636 -2.18 -31.18 -8.53
CA ALA A 636 -2.67 -31.30 -7.15
C ALA A 636 -3.35 -30.02 -6.66
N GLY A 637 -2.73 -28.86 -6.93
CA GLY A 637 -3.28 -27.55 -6.59
C GLY A 637 -4.57 -27.25 -7.35
N GLU A 638 -4.62 -27.52 -8.66
CA GLU A 638 -5.81 -27.29 -9.50
C GLU A 638 -7.00 -28.12 -9.01
N ILE A 639 -6.78 -29.41 -8.76
CA ILE A 639 -7.83 -30.33 -8.30
C ILE A 639 -8.28 -29.97 -6.89
N ALA A 640 -7.35 -29.70 -5.97
CA ALA A 640 -7.71 -29.27 -4.61
C ALA A 640 -8.50 -27.96 -4.61
N THR A 641 -8.10 -27.01 -5.47
CA THR A 641 -8.82 -25.74 -5.65
C THR A 641 -10.22 -26.00 -6.18
N ALA A 642 -10.39 -26.77 -7.26
CA ALA A 642 -11.69 -27.11 -7.84
C ALA A 642 -12.63 -27.80 -6.85
N VAL A 643 -12.12 -28.76 -6.05
CA VAL A 643 -12.89 -29.41 -4.99
C VAL A 643 -13.38 -28.41 -3.95
N SER A 644 -12.50 -27.51 -3.54
CA SER A 644 -12.79 -26.54 -2.48
C SER A 644 -13.74 -25.41 -2.93
N THR A 645 -13.77 -25.08 -4.23
CA THR A 645 -14.69 -24.13 -4.85
C THR A 645 -15.97 -24.77 -5.37
N GLN A 646 -16.14 -26.09 -5.18
CA GLN A 646 -17.27 -26.87 -5.70
C GLN A 646 -17.45 -26.75 -7.22
N LEU A 647 -16.33 -26.62 -7.94
CA LEU A 647 -16.30 -26.58 -9.39
C LEU A 647 -16.75 -27.93 -9.96
N LYS A 648 -17.46 -27.90 -11.12
CA LYS A 648 -17.77 -29.13 -11.85
C LYS A 648 -16.47 -29.77 -12.32
N MET A 649 -16.30 -31.06 -12.07
CA MET A 649 -15.10 -31.81 -12.45
C MET A 649 -15.47 -33.05 -13.24
N THR A 650 -14.72 -33.32 -14.30
CA THR A 650 -14.79 -34.58 -15.05
C THR A 650 -13.37 -35.07 -15.27
N ALA A 651 -13.14 -36.36 -15.11
CA ALA A 651 -11.85 -36.96 -15.33
C ALA A 651 -11.85 -37.86 -16.58
N ILE A 652 -10.71 -37.92 -17.26
CA ILE A 652 -10.43 -38.83 -18.38
C ILE A 652 -9.31 -39.74 -17.91
N ALA A 653 -9.62 -40.99 -17.60
CA ALA A 653 -8.65 -42.00 -17.17
C ALA A 653 -8.05 -42.71 -18.39
N THR A 654 -6.74 -42.55 -18.57
CA THR A 654 -5.97 -43.35 -19.53
C THR A 654 -5.79 -44.79 -19.01
N PRO A 655 -5.44 -45.76 -19.88
CA PRO A 655 -5.10 -47.12 -19.44
C PRO A 655 -3.94 -47.17 -18.43
N SER A 656 -3.07 -46.16 -18.43
CA SER A 656 -1.94 -46.04 -17.49
C SER A 656 -2.33 -45.57 -16.08
N TRP A 657 -3.56 -45.10 -15.90
CA TRP A 657 -3.99 -44.48 -14.65
C TRP A 657 -4.40 -45.51 -13.60
N SER A 658 -4.03 -45.23 -12.34
CA SER A 658 -4.54 -45.91 -11.15
C SER A 658 -4.82 -44.90 -10.04
N PRO A 659 -5.85 -45.13 -9.21
CA PRO A 659 -6.14 -44.27 -8.07
C PRO A 659 -5.04 -44.40 -6.99
N PRO A 660 -4.73 -43.34 -6.24
CA PRO A 660 -3.70 -43.37 -5.21
C PRO A 660 -4.12 -44.23 -4.01
N ASP A 661 -3.17 -44.97 -3.45
CA ASP A 661 -3.38 -45.87 -2.32
C ASP A 661 -3.55 -45.09 -0.99
N PRO A 662 -4.23 -45.66 0.04
CA PRO A 662 -4.38 -45.01 1.35
C PRO A 662 -3.04 -44.59 1.99
N LEU A 663 -1.99 -45.39 1.78
CA LEU A 663 -0.64 -45.09 2.28
C LEU A 663 -0.02 -43.87 1.57
N GLN A 664 -0.27 -43.73 0.26
CA GLN A 664 0.17 -42.58 -0.52
C GLN A 664 -0.58 -41.31 -0.09
N LEU A 665 -1.89 -41.42 0.17
CA LEU A 665 -2.69 -40.31 0.71
C LEU A 665 -2.26 -39.91 2.13
N GLY A 666 -1.82 -40.85 2.94
CA GLY A 666 -1.25 -40.61 4.27
C GLY A 666 0.13 -39.94 4.25
N ASN A 667 0.89 -40.09 3.15
CA ASN A 667 2.23 -39.50 2.97
C ASN A 667 2.35 -38.71 1.66
N LEU A 668 1.53 -37.66 1.52
CA LEU A 668 1.56 -36.79 0.34
C LEU A 668 2.91 -36.10 0.12
N GLY A 669 3.68 -35.85 1.17
CA GLY A 669 5.00 -35.22 1.04
C GLY A 669 6.02 -36.09 0.29
N GLY A 670 5.86 -37.42 0.33
CA GLY A 670 6.67 -38.35 -0.47
C GLY A 670 6.04 -38.73 -1.81
N TYR A 671 4.74 -38.49 -1.99
CA TYR A 671 4.01 -38.79 -3.22
C TYR A 671 4.08 -37.65 -4.25
N LEU A 672 4.07 -36.40 -3.77
CA LEU A 672 4.12 -35.21 -4.62
C LEU A 672 5.57 -34.86 -4.98
N ASP A 673 5.79 -34.46 -6.23
CA ASP A 673 7.05 -33.88 -6.68
C ASP A 673 7.18 -32.42 -6.16
N LEU A 674 7.75 -32.29 -4.96
CA LEU A 674 8.03 -31.01 -4.30
C LEU A 674 9.29 -30.31 -4.84
N SER A 675 10.02 -30.90 -5.79
CA SER A 675 11.24 -30.29 -6.35
C SER A 675 10.95 -29.04 -7.19
N THR A 676 9.76 -28.99 -7.81
CA THR A 676 9.37 -27.92 -8.73
C THR A 676 8.55 -26.81 -8.07
N THR A 677 7.66 -27.14 -7.14
CA THR A 677 6.86 -26.17 -6.39
C THR A 677 6.26 -26.78 -5.12
N ASN A 678 5.89 -25.94 -4.15
CA ASN A 678 5.18 -26.38 -2.95
C ASN A 678 3.74 -25.79 -2.95
N PRO A 679 2.69 -26.64 -2.96
CA PRO A 679 1.29 -26.19 -2.92
C PRO A 679 0.95 -25.25 -1.75
N LEU A 680 1.68 -25.35 -0.63
CA LEU A 680 1.49 -24.49 0.54
C LEU A 680 1.72 -23.00 0.23
N ASN A 681 2.55 -22.66 -0.77
CA ASN A 681 2.78 -21.29 -1.23
C ASN A 681 1.50 -20.63 -1.78
N PHE A 682 0.55 -21.45 -2.21
CA PHE A 682 -0.75 -21.03 -2.73
C PHE A 682 -1.87 -21.16 -1.69
N GLY A 683 -1.52 -21.44 -0.43
CA GLY A 683 -2.49 -21.71 0.63
C GLY A 683 -3.12 -23.10 0.53
N ILE A 684 -2.55 -24.02 -0.26
CA ILE A 684 -3.08 -25.36 -0.47
C ILE A 684 -2.37 -26.36 0.46
N SER A 685 -3.05 -26.82 1.50
CA SER A 685 -2.54 -27.81 2.44
C SER A 685 -2.62 -29.24 1.88
N PHE A 686 -1.72 -30.11 2.35
CA PHE A 686 -1.76 -31.53 2.02
C PHE A 686 -3.09 -32.20 2.41
N GLU A 687 -3.72 -31.77 3.50
CA GLU A 687 -5.05 -32.25 3.89
C GLU A 687 -6.11 -32.00 2.82
N MET A 688 -6.08 -30.84 2.16
CA MET A 688 -7.02 -30.53 1.07
C MET A 688 -6.73 -31.37 -0.18
N ILE A 689 -5.45 -31.61 -0.49
CA ILE A 689 -5.04 -32.47 -1.61
C ILE A 689 -5.49 -33.91 -1.34
N ALA A 690 -5.26 -34.43 -0.13
CA ALA A 690 -5.68 -35.77 0.28
C ALA A 690 -7.20 -35.93 0.16
N GLY A 691 -7.96 -34.96 0.69
CA GLY A 691 -9.42 -34.95 0.58
C GLY A 691 -9.92 -34.84 -0.86
N ALA A 692 -9.19 -34.12 -1.71
CA ALA A 692 -9.50 -34.02 -3.14
C ALA A 692 -9.22 -35.34 -3.88
N TYR A 693 -8.10 -36.00 -3.60
CA TYR A 693 -7.74 -37.26 -4.23
C TYR A 693 -8.60 -38.43 -3.77
N GLN A 694 -9.06 -38.41 -2.52
CA GLN A 694 -10.01 -39.39 -2.00
C GLN A 694 -11.29 -39.44 -2.83
N LYS A 695 -11.74 -38.31 -3.42
CA LYS A 695 -12.94 -38.27 -4.27
C LYS A 695 -12.83 -39.10 -5.56
N PHE A 696 -11.63 -39.36 -6.06
CA PHE A 696 -11.43 -40.29 -7.17
C PHE A 696 -11.68 -41.75 -6.76
N ARG A 697 -11.37 -42.09 -5.50
CA ARG A 697 -11.60 -43.44 -4.95
C ARG A 697 -13.07 -43.68 -4.64
N ASP A 698 -13.73 -42.66 -4.08
CA ASP A 698 -15.13 -42.76 -3.67
C ASP A 698 -16.11 -42.61 -4.85
N GLY A 699 -15.62 -42.53 -6.09
CA GLY A 699 -16.45 -42.37 -7.30
C GLY A 699 -17.20 -41.03 -7.39
N SER A 700 -16.81 -40.04 -6.58
CA SER A 700 -17.49 -38.74 -6.50
C SER A 700 -17.21 -37.83 -7.70
N ILE A 701 -16.17 -38.12 -8.48
CA ILE A 701 -15.82 -37.40 -9.71
C ILE A 701 -16.16 -38.30 -10.89
N GLN A 702 -16.99 -37.80 -11.82
CA GLN A 702 -17.33 -38.54 -13.03
C GLN A 702 -16.05 -38.80 -13.85
N THR A 703 -15.73 -40.08 -14.03
CA THR A 703 -14.50 -40.52 -14.70
C THR A 703 -14.87 -41.32 -15.94
N PHE A 704 -14.43 -40.85 -17.11
CA PHE A 704 -14.54 -41.54 -18.38
C PHE A 704 -13.23 -42.27 -18.68
N HIS A 705 -13.31 -43.52 -19.08
CA HIS A 705 -12.13 -44.30 -19.45
C HIS A 705 -11.86 -44.15 -20.95
N LEU A 706 -10.63 -43.73 -21.28
CA LEU A 706 -10.18 -43.70 -22.67
C LEU A 706 -10.00 -45.16 -23.14
N PRO A 707 -10.67 -45.58 -24.23
CA PRO A 707 -10.61 -46.96 -24.69
C PRO A 707 -9.19 -47.31 -25.15
N ALA A 708 -8.63 -48.40 -24.60
CA ALA A 708 -7.29 -48.89 -24.96
C ALA A 708 -7.18 -49.27 -26.45
N ASN A 709 -8.27 -49.77 -27.04
CA ASN A 709 -8.35 -50.19 -28.44
C ASN A 709 -9.11 -49.18 -29.32
N GLY A 710 -9.18 -47.91 -28.90
CA GLY A 710 -9.90 -46.88 -29.63
C GLY A 710 -9.20 -46.48 -30.92
N ARG A 711 -9.95 -46.43 -32.03
CA ARG A 711 -9.48 -46.03 -33.37
C ARG A 711 -9.03 -44.57 -33.40
N GLY A 712 -7.80 -44.34 -33.86
CA GLY A 712 -7.22 -43.04 -34.23
C GLY A 712 -7.71 -41.81 -33.46
N ARG A 713 -8.14 -40.79 -34.18
CA ARG A 713 -8.69 -39.56 -33.59
C ARG A 713 -10.07 -39.76 -32.95
N VAL A 714 -10.83 -40.76 -33.40
CA VAL A 714 -12.23 -41.02 -33.03
C VAL A 714 -12.41 -41.24 -31.53
N LYS A 715 -11.44 -41.88 -30.86
CA LYS A 715 -11.46 -42.02 -29.39
C LYS A 715 -11.46 -40.67 -28.67
N PHE A 716 -10.69 -39.69 -29.15
CA PHE A 716 -10.64 -38.35 -28.55
C PHE A 716 -11.88 -37.54 -28.87
N GLU A 717 -12.42 -37.67 -30.09
CA GLU A 717 -13.66 -37.00 -30.50
C GLU A 717 -14.87 -37.51 -29.72
N THR A 718 -14.93 -38.82 -29.47
CA THR A 718 -15.95 -39.44 -28.61
C THR A 718 -15.87 -38.88 -27.19
N MET A 719 -14.67 -38.77 -26.62
CA MET A 719 -14.47 -38.16 -25.29
C MET A 719 -14.88 -36.68 -25.27
N ALA A 720 -14.51 -35.92 -26.30
CA ALA A 720 -14.89 -34.51 -26.41
C ALA A 720 -16.42 -34.33 -26.52
N SER A 721 -17.10 -35.21 -27.26
CA SER A 721 -18.56 -35.22 -27.37
C SER A 721 -19.26 -35.55 -26.04
N LEU A 722 -18.77 -36.55 -25.31
CA LEU A 722 -19.27 -36.91 -23.97
C LEU A 722 -19.13 -35.76 -22.97
N ILE A 723 -17.98 -35.08 -22.97
CA ILE A 723 -17.71 -33.95 -22.06
C ILE A 723 -18.52 -32.72 -22.48
N GLY A 724 -18.52 -32.39 -23.78
CA GLY A 724 -19.21 -31.25 -24.36
C GLY A 724 -20.74 -31.35 -24.35
N SER A 725 -21.29 -32.54 -24.04
CA SER A 725 -22.73 -32.82 -24.01
C SER A 725 -23.45 -32.46 -25.33
N LYS A 726 -22.76 -32.60 -26.46
CA LYS A 726 -23.32 -32.40 -27.81
C LYS A 726 -23.22 -33.69 -28.60
N SER A 727 -24.32 -34.07 -29.27
CA SER A 727 -24.27 -35.15 -30.26
C SER A 727 -23.33 -34.74 -31.39
N TRP A 728 -22.25 -35.49 -31.57
CA TRP A 728 -21.28 -35.25 -32.61
C TRP A 728 -21.22 -36.46 -33.54
N THR A 729 -21.32 -36.20 -34.84
CA THR A 729 -21.16 -37.21 -35.88
C THR A 729 -19.71 -37.21 -36.36
N PRO A 730 -19.03 -38.38 -36.40
CA PRO A 730 -17.71 -38.50 -36.97
C PRO A 730 -17.60 -37.87 -38.35
N SER A 731 -16.59 -37.01 -38.53
CA SER A 731 -16.27 -36.55 -39.88
C SER A 731 -15.85 -37.78 -40.70
N PRO A 732 -16.35 -37.95 -41.94
CA PRO A 732 -15.93 -39.06 -42.77
C PRO A 732 -14.41 -38.97 -42.95
N GLU A 733 -13.69 -40.00 -42.52
CA GLU A 733 -12.25 -40.10 -42.69
C GLU A 733 -11.97 -40.10 -44.21
N PRO A 734 -11.11 -39.20 -44.73
CA PRO A 734 -10.78 -39.21 -46.15
C PRO A 734 -10.17 -40.57 -46.48
N THR A 735 -10.61 -41.29 -47.51
CA THR A 735 -9.93 -42.53 -47.88
C THR A 735 -8.52 -42.22 -48.36
N PRO A 736 -7.47 -43.01 -48.01
CA PRO A 736 -6.15 -42.83 -48.59
C PRO A 736 -6.25 -42.94 -50.11
N GLN A 737 -5.93 -41.87 -50.82
CA GLN A 737 -5.96 -41.80 -52.29
C GLN A 737 -4.57 -41.44 -52.82
N GLN A 738 -4.33 -41.79 -54.09
CA GLN A 738 -3.10 -41.48 -54.81
C GLN A 738 -2.78 -39.97 -54.72
N GLY A 739 -1.52 -39.64 -54.41
CA GLY A 739 -1.05 -38.26 -54.35
C GLY A 739 -1.43 -37.47 -53.10
N MET A 740 -2.01 -38.11 -52.07
CA MET A 740 -2.23 -37.46 -50.76
C MET A 740 -0.92 -37.33 -49.95
N VAL A 741 -0.92 -36.42 -48.99
CA VAL A 741 0.10 -36.39 -47.92
C VAL A 741 -0.29 -37.35 -46.80
N ILE A 742 0.60 -38.29 -46.49
CA ILE A 742 0.36 -39.32 -45.49
C ILE A 742 1.06 -38.96 -44.18
N VAL A 743 0.29 -38.88 -43.11
CA VAL A 743 0.78 -38.70 -41.74
C VAL A 743 0.79 -40.04 -41.02
N SER A 744 1.97 -40.56 -40.74
CA SER A 744 2.16 -41.84 -40.05
C SER A 744 2.62 -41.62 -38.62
N SER A 745 1.93 -42.27 -37.67
CA SER A 745 2.28 -42.34 -36.25
C SER A 745 2.00 -43.74 -35.71
N SER A 746 2.55 -44.10 -34.54
CA SER A 746 2.15 -45.34 -33.87
C SER A 746 0.68 -45.25 -33.42
N PHE A 747 -0.09 -46.32 -33.64
CA PHE A 747 -1.53 -46.35 -33.39
C PHE A 747 -1.89 -46.58 -31.92
N ASP A 748 -1.00 -47.26 -31.20
CA ASP A 748 -1.08 -47.58 -29.77
C ASP A 748 -0.59 -46.43 -28.88
N ASP A 749 -0.01 -45.39 -29.47
CA ASP A 749 0.51 -44.23 -28.77
C ASP A 749 -0.46 -43.05 -28.86
N ASP A 750 -1.09 -42.73 -27.72
CA ASP A 750 -2.00 -41.59 -27.57
C ASP A 750 -1.31 -40.24 -27.83
N GLU A 751 -0.02 -40.10 -27.47
CA GLU A 751 0.75 -38.88 -27.72
C GLU A 751 0.95 -38.70 -29.22
N ALA A 752 1.38 -39.78 -29.90
CA ALA A 752 1.65 -39.78 -31.33
C ALA A 752 0.37 -39.50 -32.14
N THR A 753 -0.73 -40.18 -31.78
CA THR A 753 -2.05 -39.98 -32.40
C THR A 753 -2.53 -38.54 -32.21
N ALA A 754 -2.41 -38.00 -30.99
CA ALA A 754 -2.83 -36.63 -30.71
C ALA A 754 -1.95 -35.60 -31.44
N ALA A 755 -0.64 -35.82 -31.51
CA ALA A 755 0.28 -34.95 -32.25
C ALA A 755 -0.01 -34.93 -33.75
N SER A 756 -0.30 -36.08 -34.35
CA SER A 756 -0.69 -36.20 -35.76
C SER A 756 -1.98 -35.43 -36.05
N ALA A 757 -3.00 -35.56 -35.19
CA ALA A 757 -4.25 -34.81 -35.32
C ALA A 757 -4.05 -33.29 -35.16
N ILE A 758 -3.19 -32.85 -34.23
CA ILE A 758 -2.83 -31.44 -34.08
C ILE A 758 -2.14 -30.92 -35.34
N LEU A 759 -1.17 -31.66 -35.88
CA LEU A 759 -0.48 -31.30 -37.12
C LEU A 759 -1.48 -31.13 -38.27
N LEU A 760 -2.35 -32.12 -38.49
CA LEU A 760 -3.39 -32.06 -39.53
C LEU A 760 -4.32 -30.85 -39.34
N SER A 761 -4.72 -30.55 -38.11
CA SER A 761 -5.56 -29.37 -37.82
C SER A 761 -4.88 -28.05 -38.21
N LYS A 762 -3.54 -27.99 -38.17
CA LYS A 762 -2.75 -26.81 -38.52
C LYS A 762 -2.42 -26.72 -40.01
N ILE A 763 -2.23 -27.84 -40.70
CA ILE A 763 -1.80 -27.84 -42.11
C ILE A 763 -2.93 -28.06 -43.11
N SER A 764 -4.07 -28.64 -42.71
CA SER A 764 -5.14 -29.09 -43.63
C SER A 764 -5.68 -28.02 -44.59
N LYS A 765 -5.74 -26.75 -44.17
CA LYS A 765 -6.17 -25.64 -45.05
C LYS A 765 -5.06 -25.15 -45.97
N ASP A 766 -3.84 -25.11 -45.45
CA ASP A 766 -2.67 -24.52 -46.12
C ASP A 766 -1.96 -25.50 -47.05
N ILE A 767 -2.28 -26.79 -46.97
CA ILE A 767 -1.71 -27.84 -47.82
C ILE A 767 -2.37 -27.94 -49.19
N VAL A 768 -3.64 -27.52 -49.32
CA VAL A 768 -4.46 -27.64 -50.54
C VAL A 768 -3.80 -27.04 -51.79
N PRO A 769 -3.11 -25.87 -51.74
CA PRO A 769 -2.43 -25.31 -52.91
C PRO A 769 -1.26 -26.17 -53.43
N TYR A 770 -0.68 -27.02 -52.57
CA TYR A 770 0.48 -27.86 -52.92
C TYR A 770 0.07 -29.32 -53.18
N CYS A 771 -1.00 -29.78 -52.53
CA CYS A 771 -1.53 -31.12 -52.65
C CYS A 771 -3.08 -31.04 -52.63
N PRO A 772 -3.72 -30.97 -53.81
CA PRO A 772 -5.18 -30.90 -53.93
C PRO A 772 -5.89 -32.14 -53.38
N ALA A 773 -5.21 -33.30 -53.40
CA ALA A 773 -5.70 -34.54 -52.82
C ALA A 773 -5.82 -34.48 -51.28
N GLY A 774 -5.16 -33.50 -50.63
CA GLY A 774 -5.23 -33.29 -49.19
C GLY A 774 -4.29 -34.19 -48.38
N ALA A 775 -4.62 -34.38 -47.10
CA ALA A 775 -3.81 -35.17 -46.18
C ALA A 775 -4.66 -36.15 -45.36
N CYS A 776 -4.11 -37.32 -45.07
CA CYS A 776 -4.73 -38.33 -44.20
C CYS A 776 -3.76 -38.82 -43.12
N MET A 777 -4.31 -39.35 -42.02
CA MET A 777 -3.52 -39.95 -40.92
C MET A 777 -3.73 -41.46 -40.88
N LEU A 778 -2.66 -42.24 -40.99
CA LEU A 778 -2.76 -43.70 -41.00
C LEU A 778 -3.33 -44.29 -39.71
N ALA A 779 -3.12 -43.62 -38.57
CA ALA A 779 -3.64 -44.07 -37.28
C ALA A 779 -5.18 -44.07 -37.20
N ASP A 780 -5.87 -43.44 -38.15
CA ASP A 780 -7.33 -43.52 -38.24
C ASP A 780 -7.84 -44.83 -38.85
N TYR A 781 -7.02 -45.66 -39.50
CA TYR A 781 -7.51 -46.89 -40.16
C TYR A 781 -7.12 -48.17 -39.40
N GLU A 782 -7.94 -49.21 -39.55
CA GLU A 782 -7.76 -50.49 -38.85
C GLU A 782 -6.47 -51.24 -39.22
N GLU A 783 -6.09 -52.18 -38.34
CA GLU A 783 -4.87 -52.99 -38.44
C GLU A 783 -4.89 -53.97 -39.63
N ASN A 784 -6.07 -54.34 -40.14
CA ASN A 784 -6.26 -55.37 -41.16
C ASN A 784 -6.11 -54.92 -42.63
N THR A 785 -5.78 -53.65 -42.90
CA THR A 785 -5.54 -53.14 -44.28
C THR A 785 -4.07 -52.76 -44.49
N LEU A 786 -3.13 -53.66 -44.15
CA LEU A 786 -1.69 -53.42 -44.34
C LEU A 786 -1.35 -53.16 -45.82
N ASP A 787 -1.93 -53.95 -46.74
CA ASP A 787 -1.74 -53.82 -48.18
C ASP A 787 -2.23 -52.46 -48.72
N GLY A 788 -3.37 -51.96 -48.21
CA GLY A 788 -3.91 -50.66 -48.58
C GLY A 788 -3.10 -49.47 -48.04
N ALA A 789 -2.47 -49.63 -46.86
CA ALA A 789 -1.62 -48.61 -46.28
C ALA A 789 -0.26 -48.52 -47.00
N ILE A 790 0.34 -49.66 -47.37
CA ILE A 790 1.60 -49.70 -48.12
C ILE A 790 1.41 -49.10 -49.52
N ALA A 791 0.36 -49.50 -50.25
CA ALA A 791 0.04 -48.92 -51.55
C ALA A 791 -0.16 -47.40 -51.47
N ALA A 792 -0.84 -46.91 -50.42
CA ALA A 792 -0.99 -45.48 -50.20
C ALA A 792 0.36 -44.77 -49.95
N ILE A 793 1.28 -45.40 -49.21
CA ILE A 793 2.63 -44.86 -48.93
C ILE A 793 3.48 -44.79 -50.20
N GLU A 794 3.44 -45.82 -51.04
CA GLU A 794 4.18 -45.86 -52.31
C GLU A 794 3.71 -44.77 -53.28
N GLU A 795 2.41 -44.46 -53.27
CA GLU A 795 1.79 -43.47 -54.13
C GLU A 795 1.60 -42.08 -53.46
N ALA A 796 2.18 -41.87 -52.26
CA ALA A 796 2.02 -40.63 -51.51
C ALA A 796 2.82 -39.48 -52.12
N HIS A 797 2.24 -38.28 -52.11
CA HIS A 797 2.96 -37.06 -52.48
C HIS A 797 4.08 -36.72 -51.48
N ALA A 798 3.82 -36.94 -50.20
CA ALA A 798 4.81 -36.86 -49.13
C ALA A 798 4.39 -37.75 -47.95
N VAL A 799 5.38 -38.28 -47.23
CA VAL A 799 5.17 -39.10 -46.04
C VAL A 799 5.77 -38.38 -44.83
N ILE A 800 4.91 -37.95 -43.91
CA ILE A 800 5.31 -37.35 -42.63
C ILE A 800 5.32 -38.46 -41.58
N VAL A 801 6.47 -38.71 -40.97
CA VAL A 801 6.62 -39.75 -39.94
C VAL A 801 6.80 -39.09 -38.58
N LEU A 802 5.81 -39.23 -37.70
CA LEU A 802 5.88 -38.77 -36.32
C LEU A 802 6.54 -39.83 -35.44
N LEU A 803 7.68 -39.45 -34.89
CA LEU A 803 8.53 -40.29 -34.06
C LEU A 803 8.19 -40.04 -32.58
N SER A 804 7.74 -41.10 -31.91
CA SER A 804 7.26 -41.18 -30.53
C SER A 804 7.93 -42.35 -29.80
N ARG A 805 7.71 -42.50 -28.48
CA ARG A 805 8.37 -43.55 -27.68
C ARG A 805 8.19 -44.96 -28.27
N THR A 806 7.03 -45.28 -28.86
CA THR A 806 6.75 -46.62 -29.39
C THR A 806 7.07 -46.77 -30.88
N SER A 807 7.45 -45.69 -31.59
CA SER A 807 7.65 -45.71 -33.05
C SER A 807 8.63 -46.79 -33.52
N LEU A 808 9.73 -47.01 -32.79
CA LEU A 808 10.73 -48.04 -33.13
C LEU A 808 10.33 -49.47 -32.75
N SER A 809 9.27 -49.62 -31.95
CA SER A 809 8.73 -50.94 -31.57
C SER A 809 7.51 -51.32 -32.41
N SER A 810 7.07 -50.43 -33.29
CA SER A 810 5.87 -50.58 -34.10
C SER A 810 6.23 -51.03 -35.52
N LEU A 811 5.81 -52.24 -35.90
CA LEU A 811 6.07 -52.81 -37.22
C LEU A 811 5.59 -51.88 -38.35
N ARG A 812 4.36 -51.35 -38.24
CA ARG A 812 3.80 -50.42 -39.23
C ARG A 812 4.60 -49.14 -39.39
N GLN A 813 5.14 -48.59 -38.30
CA GLN A 813 6.00 -47.41 -38.37
C GLN A 813 7.31 -47.73 -39.10
N LEU A 814 7.92 -48.87 -38.82
CA LEU A 814 9.13 -49.33 -39.51
C LEU A 814 8.87 -49.60 -40.99
N GLU A 815 7.77 -50.27 -41.34
CA GLU A 815 7.33 -50.48 -42.73
C GLU A 815 7.05 -49.15 -43.43
N THR A 816 6.42 -48.18 -42.76
CA THR A 816 6.18 -46.85 -43.35
C THR A 816 7.48 -46.13 -43.64
N ILE A 817 8.47 -46.22 -42.75
CA ILE A 817 9.79 -45.61 -42.98
C ILE A 817 10.50 -46.30 -44.13
N VAL A 818 10.55 -47.64 -44.14
CA VAL A 818 11.26 -48.41 -45.18
C VAL A 818 10.62 -48.22 -46.56
N ASN A 819 9.31 -48.42 -46.69
CA ASN A 819 8.60 -48.25 -47.95
C ASN A 819 8.55 -46.79 -48.40
N GLY A 820 8.39 -45.85 -47.45
CA GLY A 820 8.47 -44.43 -47.75
C GLY A 820 9.85 -44.02 -48.27
N MET A 821 10.93 -44.53 -47.68
CA MET A 821 12.29 -44.23 -48.14
C MET A 821 12.66 -44.93 -49.46
N ALA A 822 12.04 -46.09 -49.75
CA ALA A 822 12.24 -46.81 -51.00
C ALA A 822 11.48 -46.18 -52.18
N SER A 823 10.24 -45.73 -51.95
CA SER A 823 9.30 -45.36 -53.03
C SER A 823 8.95 -43.86 -53.06
N CYS A 824 9.01 -43.15 -51.94
CA CYS A 824 8.63 -41.73 -51.85
C CYS A 824 9.86 -40.81 -51.72
N GLY A 825 10.02 -39.86 -52.64
CA GLY A 825 11.12 -38.88 -52.57
C GLY A 825 11.03 -37.94 -51.34
N CYS A 826 9.82 -37.68 -50.86
CA CYS A 826 9.54 -36.68 -49.82
C CYS A 826 9.11 -37.31 -48.48
N VAL A 827 10.06 -37.89 -47.75
CA VAL A 827 9.87 -38.35 -46.37
C VAL A 827 10.34 -37.28 -45.37
N VAL A 828 9.46 -36.87 -44.46
CA VAL A 828 9.71 -35.82 -43.45
C VAL A 828 9.68 -36.42 -42.03
N PRO A 829 10.83 -36.56 -41.35
CA PRO A 829 10.88 -36.98 -39.95
C PRO A 829 10.46 -35.85 -39.00
N LEU A 830 9.40 -36.07 -38.24
CA LEU A 830 8.92 -35.22 -37.16
C LEU A 830 9.21 -35.87 -35.80
N VAL A 831 9.91 -35.19 -34.91
CA VAL A 831 10.35 -35.75 -33.63
C VAL A 831 9.52 -35.18 -32.48
N LEU A 832 8.84 -36.06 -31.74
CA LEU A 832 8.13 -35.72 -30.51
C LEU A 832 9.07 -35.75 -29.30
N PRO A 833 8.75 -35.03 -28.20
CA PRO A 833 9.58 -34.98 -27.00
C PRO A 833 9.87 -36.35 -26.35
N SER A 834 8.97 -37.33 -26.51
CA SER A 834 9.12 -38.67 -25.92
C SER A 834 10.03 -39.61 -26.71
N PHE A 835 10.44 -39.24 -27.93
CA PHE A 835 11.25 -40.09 -28.81
C PHE A 835 12.70 -40.20 -28.34
N GLN A 836 13.23 -41.42 -28.41
CA GLN A 836 14.64 -41.69 -28.21
C GLN A 836 15.23 -42.25 -29.49
N PHE A 837 16.38 -41.71 -29.90
CA PHE A 837 17.08 -42.16 -31.11
C PHE A 837 17.63 -43.58 -30.95
N PRO A 838 17.60 -44.41 -32.01
CA PRO A 838 18.12 -45.76 -31.94
C PRO A 838 19.62 -45.76 -31.67
N SER A 839 20.05 -46.62 -30.75
CA SER A 839 21.46 -46.90 -30.50
C SER A 839 21.99 -47.98 -31.46
N SER A 840 23.30 -48.19 -31.49
CA SER A 840 23.91 -49.31 -32.23
C SER A 840 23.45 -50.69 -31.73
N SER A 841 22.96 -50.80 -30.48
CA SER A 841 22.39 -52.04 -29.95
C SER A 841 20.96 -52.28 -30.45
N TYR A 842 20.19 -51.23 -30.74
CA TYR A 842 18.84 -51.34 -31.28
C TYR A 842 18.83 -52.15 -32.60
N TYR A 843 19.72 -51.80 -33.54
CA TYR A 843 19.83 -52.48 -34.84
C TYR A 843 20.24 -53.96 -34.73
N ARG A 844 21.01 -54.31 -33.69
CA ARG A 844 21.49 -55.69 -33.47
C ARG A 844 20.51 -56.57 -32.71
N GLU A 845 19.80 -56.00 -31.73
CA GLU A 845 19.07 -56.78 -30.72
C GLU A 845 17.55 -56.61 -30.76
N VAL A 846 17.06 -55.46 -31.23
CA VAL A 846 15.64 -55.08 -31.19
C VAL A 846 15.01 -55.16 -32.58
N LEU A 847 15.61 -54.47 -33.57
CA LEU A 847 15.09 -54.44 -34.94
C LEU A 847 14.84 -55.84 -35.53
N PRO A 848 15.73 -56.85 -35.37
CA PRO A 848 15.51 -58.19 -35.93
C PRO A 848 14.35 -58.96 -35.29
N LYS A 849 13.85 -58.53 -34.14
CA LYS A 849 12.71 -59.13 -33.42
C LYS A 849 11.38 -58.47 -33.78
N VAL A 850 11.43 -57.21 -34.20
CA VAL A 850 10.24 -56.38 -34.46
C VAL A 850 9.92 -56.33 -35.95
N TYR A 851 10.93 -56.28 -36.82
CA TYR A 851 10.76 -56.17 -38.28
C TYR A 851 10.80 -57.53 -38.98
N THR A 852 9.81 -57.79 -39.84
CA THR A 852 9.60 -59.08 -40.53
C THR A 852 10.13 -59.13 -41.96
N GLY A 853 10.47 -57.97 -42.57
CA GLY A 853 11.01 -57.88 -43.93
C GLY A 853 12.53 -58.08 -44.04
N ASP A 854 13.10 -57.69 -45.18
CA ASP A 854 14.55 -57.76 -45.41
C ASP A 854 15.32 -56.81 -44.48
N LYS A 855 16.17 -57.38 -43.64
CA LYS A 855 16.82 -56.70 -42.52
C LYS A 855 17.93 -55.78 -43.00
N ASP A 856 18.74 -56.20 -43.96
CA ASP A 856 19.89 -55.42 -44.42
C ASP A 856 19.43 -54.17 -45.18
N THR A 857 18.39 -54.32 -45.99
CA THR A 857 17.72 -53.21 -46.67
C THR A 857 17.04 -52.26 -45.67
N ALA A 858 16.34 -52.80 -44.66
CA ALA A 858 15.69 -51.98 -43.64
C ALA A 858 16.69 -51.18 -42.79
N ILE A 859 17.84 -51.74 -42.42
CA ILE A 859 18.91 -51.03 -41.69
C ILE A 859 19.38 -49.84 -42.52
N THR A 860 19.67 -50.05 -43.80
CA THR A 860 20.15 -48.99 -44.70
C THR A 860 19.15 -47.84 -44.79
N TYR A 861 17.87 -48.13 -45.06
CA TYR A 861 16.84 -47.10 -45.15
C TYR A 861 16.55 -46.40 -43.82
N LEU A 862 16.59 -47.11 -42.69
CA LEU A 862 16.42 -46.50 -41.36
C LEU A 862 17.59 -45.56 -41.03
N GLU A 863 18.83 -45.96 -41.30
CA GLU A 863 20.00 -45.10 -41.11
C GLU A 863 19.91 -43.83 -41.98
N ASP A 864 19.53 -43.97 -43.24
CA ASP A 864 19.37 -42.83 -44.15
C ASP A 864 18.19 -41.93 -43.77
N PHE A 865 17.09 -42.50 -43.27
CA PHE A 865 15.97 -41.75 -42.72
C PHE A 865 16.41 -40.88 -41.54
N PHE A 866 17.18 -41.43 -40.60
CA PHE A 866 17.67 -40.68 -39.44
C PHE A 866 18.78 -39.66 -39.78
N LYS A 867 19.42 -39.76 -40.95
CA LYS A 867 20.32 -38.72 -41.50
C LYS A 867 19.57 -37.52 -42.08
N ARG A 868 18.28 -37.65 -42.45
CA ARG A 868 17.49 -36.53 -42.97
C ARG A 868 17.32 -35.44 -41.89
N ILE A 869 17.34 -34.17 -42.31
CA ILE A 869 17.07 -33.04 -41.40
C ILE A 869 15.71 -33.28 -40.74
N ARG A 870 15.65 -33.22 -39.42
CA ARG A 870 14.44 -33.48 -38.64
C ARG A 870 13.78 -32.19 -38.18
N ILE A 871 12.46 -32.21 -38.10
CA ILE A 871 11.69 -31.10 -37.53
C ILE A 871 11.24 -31.53 -36.13
N ALA A 872 11.62 -30.77 -35.11
CA ALA A 872 11.08 -30.98 -33.78
C ALA A 872 9.62 -30.52 -33.75
N PHE A 873 8.72 -31.32 -33.19
CA PHE A 873 7.33 -30.96 -33.00
C PHE A 873 7.01 -30.93 -31.50
N SER A 874 7.18 -29.74 -30.92
CA SER A 874 7.21 -29.50 -29.48
C SER A 874 5.79 -29.37 -28.92
N ILE A 875 5.10 -30.50 -28.77
CA ILE A 875 3.71 -30.57 -28.25
C ILE A 875 3.54 -29.99 -26.83
N ASN A 876 4.61 -29.69 -26.11
CA ASN A 876 4.59 -29.06 -24.78
C ASN A 876 4.95 -27.55 -24.81
N ALA A 877 5.24 -26.99 -26.00
CA ALA A 877 5.47 -25.56 -26.22
C ALA A 877 4.15 -24.81 -26.49
N SER A 878 4.19 -23.50 -26.72
CA SER A 878 3.00 -22.70 -27.04
C SER A 878 2.40 -23.07 -28.41
N ASP A 879 1.10 -22.82 -28.59
CA ASP A 879 0.42 -23.02 -29.88
C ASP A 879 1.06 -22.25 -31.05
N GLU A 880 1.62 -21.06 -30.78
CA GLU A 880 2.39 -20.26 -31.75
C GLU A 880 3.65 -21.00 -32.23
N THR A 881 4.39 -21.63 -31.32
CA THR A 881 5.59 -22.40 -31.64
C THR A 881 5.25 -23.59 -32.54
N LEU A 882 4.17 -24.31 -32.22
CA LEU A 882 3.67 -25.41 -33.06
C LEU A 882 3.20 -24.92 -34.43
N GLY A 883 2.60 -23.73 -34.50
CA GLY A 883 2.22 -23.10 -35.77
C GLY A 883 3.42 -22.86 -36.68
N VAL A 884 4.54 -22.38 -36.12
CA VAL A 884 5.80 -22.23 -36.87
C VAL A 884 6.35 -23.58 -37.32
N GLN A 885 6.38 -24.57 -36.42
CA GLN A 885 6.87 -25.92 -36.75
C GLN A 885 6.03 -26.60 -37.84
N ALA A 886 4.70 -26.47 -37.78
CA ALA A 886 3.79 -26.98 -38.80
C ALA A 886 4.00 -26.29 -40.17
N ARG A 887 4.27 -24.98 -40.20
CA ARG A 887 4.64 -24.28 -41.43
C ARG A 887 5.98 -24.78 -41.99
N THR A 888 6.96 -25.09 -41.15
CA THR A 888 8.22 -25.69 -41.61
C THR A 888 8.00 -27.05 -42.29
N VAL A 889 6.99 -27.82 -41.84
CA VAL A 889 6.57 -29.06 -42.53
C VAL A 889 6.02 -28.73 -43.92
N LEU A 890 5.11 -27.76 -44.02
CA LEU A 890 4.51 -27.32 -45.28
C LEU A 890 5.56 -26.79 -46.27
N ASP A 891 6.48 -25.94 -45.82
CA ASP A 891 7.55 -25.38 -46.65
C ASP A 891 8.42 -26.48 -47.26
N ARG A 892 8.65 -27.56 -46.51
CA ARG A 892 9.43 -28.69 -46.98
C ARG A 892 8.70 -29.49 -48.07
N ILE A 893 7.41 -29.71 -47.90
CA ILE A 893 6.56 -30.35 -48.91
C ILE A 893 6.51 -29.47 -50.17
N ALA A 894 6.30 -28.16 -50.01
CA ALA A 894 6.22 -27.20 -51.12
C ALA A 894 7.54 -27.03 -51.89
N THR A 895 8.69 -27.11 -51.21
CA THR A 895 10.02 -27.02 -51.87
C THR A 895 10.26 -28.23 -52.77
N MET A 896 9.88 -29.43 -52.30
CA MET A 896 10.01 -30.66 -53.08
C MET A 896 9.06 -30.70 -54.28
N HIS A 897 7.83 -30.19 -54.13
CA HIS A 897 6.90 -30.03 -55.25
C HIS A 897 7.44 -29.08 -56.34
N ARG A 898 8.12 -27.99 -55.94
CA ARG A 898 8.78 -27.10 -56.89
C ARG A 898 9.95 -27.76 -57.61
N SER A 899 10.75 -28.57 -56.92
CA SER A 899 11.84 -29.31 -57.57
C SER A 899 11.34 -30.35 -58.57
N SER A 900 10.23 -31.05 -58.29
CA SER A 900 9.66 -32.03 -59.23
C SER A 900 9.10 -31.35 -60.49
N LEU A 901 8.41 -30.21 -60.33
CA LEU A 901 7.91 -29.42 -61.47
C LEU A 901 9.05 -28.88 -62.34
N THR A 902 10.18 -28.46 -61.75
CA THR A 902 11.34 -28.02 -62.53
C THR A 902 12.05 -29.15 -63.28
N GLN A 903 11.93 -30.39 -62.80
CA GLN A 903 12.50 -31.56 -63.44
C GLN A 903 11.62 -32.03 -64.61
N GLU A 904 10.29 -32.05 -64.44
CA GLU A 904 9.35 -32.31 -65.53
C GLU A 904 9.37 -31.20 -66.61
N SER A 905 9.53 -29.92 -66.23
CA SER A 905 9.65 -28.83 -67.20
C SER A 905 10.95 -28.89 -68.01
N ARG A 906 12.05 -29.40 -67.43
CA ARG A 906 13.31 -29.64 -68.17
C ARG A 906 13.17 -30.79 -69.17
N ILE A 907 12.45 -31.85 -68.81
CA ILE A 907 12.18 -32.98 -69.70
C ILE A 907 11.21 -32.57 -70.83
N ALA A 908 10.22 -31.71 -70.54
CA ALA A 908 9.28 -31.21 -71.55
C ALA A 908 9.89 -30.18 -72.53
N CYS A 909 10.99 -29.53 -72.17
CA CYS A 909 11.70 -28.57 -73.03
C CYS A 909 12.82 -29.19 -73.89
N GLY A 910 13.06 -30.51 -73.82
CA GLY A 910 13.96 -31.20 -74.75
C GLY A 910 15.42 -30.71 -74.71
N GLU A 911 15.97 -30.48 -73.52
CA GLU A 911 17.43 -30.33 -73.34
C GLU A 911 17.99 -31.65 -72.77
N GLU A 912 18.46 -32.53 -73.66
CA GLU A 912 19.51 -33.52 -73.34
C GLU A 912 20.88 -32.82 -73.37
N GLU A 913 21.83 -33.33 -72.57
CA GLU A 913 23.22 -32.86 -72.40
C GLU A 913 23.93 -32.34 -73.66
#